data_AF-A0A7J6L300-F1
#
_entry.id   AF-A0A7J6L300-F1
#
_cell.length_a   1.000
_cell.length_b   1.000
_cell.length_c   1.000
_cell.angle_alpha   90.00
_cell.angle_beta   90.00
_cell.angle_gamma   90.00
#
_symmetry.space_group_name_H-M   'P 1'
#
loop_
_entity.id
_entity.type
_entity.pdbx_description
1 polymer ?
#
loop_
_entity_poly.entity_id
_entity_poly.type
_entity_poly.pdbx_seq_one_letter_code
_entity_poly.pdbx_strand_id
1 'polypeptide(L)'
;MADINRLLTAVEKSQSEIGHVKDHLEDVIKRMDNLKDDLVKNVESSLAIQKEKSHTVTLNSGIVETALEKISQDMSKFKAMVRDAAAAQEETRQQKASLVKKKIGHDDKSRSLFERAGGDRKLEAVVANFYDKAVAEPRTRAYFEKNTRKVKHLKQKIQAFLAAMLGGPYTYDTTTLKPAHYYLNVTDLHFDCVVELFVQAFNDVGVHPAVTEEAGNLLGKTRRQITTGYIVRTELARRSNEGGLDALYEKLIGEHDDLVPFIERLMDIFSLDQRIVWAFEDKDIEAMQEGLLYYLTDVLGGPLTYKGKSLSAIHRSLDLNDYHFDAFLMDVEKALSSLGVDDDTVDEIIVILEPQRASVLSGQKRRVETGARIIDGKNLLERLGGEMAVEAVVDTLYGALILDPRVKFFFLLDASRMRQIKTRMTQLLVGACGGPRLYDIAKLKPAHFHHNITDYHFDAVCENLRVSCEVTDIPSAFIDELLETVVKFRQQITSGCTIRLEIAHRKTESAGTDSLYSQLGMKDGIVVFVDKLFKRLHADQRIAYFFAGSKTEVIKEKLSLYLDQIFGGVDEYTGRDIAQVHSLIQISDFHFDCFIHACAQSFAESGLDEDSTDECVVLLEANRASVVNSNRRDHDVRKMLALANKKTLFEILGGESSITGVVDKVYEMAVLDSRLRSFFEKNKAKIQSIKKKMSQYVCGLVGGPVKYDEADLQPAHYAINITNYHFDSILELFRICLIGDNVERSVVRDFIKTLHPVRRLVTTGFTLRTELAKRNLEHGRDQLFRKLGESEGILALIDKLFGILFTDPRVKDFFADKEETKVKAIKKGITTVLVETWGGPKAYQGREIANIHREVGLNDYHFDAFLADLQKALMGGGADEQLIDEVIVTVEPLRQGVLSRKENDATQLAHKDGALVERLGGDLNLESMVENLYEKCQEDTRIKYFFDKGKSKVRQVRMKMYQLLSGLFGGPVQYDIENLKPAHYAMNIKDYHFDTVLELAQEVMSSMDLNADAIDDALQIMNMVRSGITTGSSVRTEMARRQGQIDGHDFLFTALGGPDGTDHFVVRLFEVIGLDRRLNMFFDGDKVKAMKSALVDYMTMVFGGPAGYVGRPLEEIHAVLSINDFHFDCFLNDAQKALRDLGMEQDVVDYVLVTMDSQRPKVLKHFYEERGIVYA
;
A
#
# COMPACT_ATOMS: atom_id res chain seq x y z
N MET A 1 8.12 -42.60 -10.99
CA MET A 1 9.29 -43.05 -11.77
C MET A 1 10.32 -41.94 -11.98
N ALA A 2 10.00 -40.81 -12.62
CA ALA A 2 10.96 -39.73 -12.83
C ALA A 2 11.52 -39.11 -11.53
N ASP A 3 10.67 -38.89 -10.52
CA ASP A 3 11.12 -38.36 -9.23
C ASP A 3 11.87 -39.40 -8.38
N ILE A 4 11.52 -40.68 -8.54
CA ILE A 4 12.23 -41.80 -7.92
C ILE A 4 13.63 -41.96 -8.55
N ASN A 5 13.75 -41.82 -9.87
CA ASN A 5 15.03 -41.83 -10.56
C ASN A 5 15.87 -40.60 -10.21
N ARG A 6 15.26 -39.41 -10.04
CA ARG A 6 15.97 -38.22 -9.54
C ARG A 6 16.48 -38.41 -8.11
N LEU A 7 15.69 -39.05 -7.25
CA LEU A 7 16.11 -39.40 -5.88
C LEU A 7 17.22 -40.46 -5.88
N LEU A 8 17.12 -41.50 -6.71
CA LEU A 8 18.16 -42.52 -6.86
C LEU A 8 19.48 -41.92 -7.36
N THR A 9 19.43 -41.01 -8.34
CA THR A 9 20.62 -40.31 -8.87
C THR A 9 21.23 -39.36 -7.83
N ALA A 10 20.40 -38.77 -6.95
CA ALA A 10 20.86 -37.91 -5.87
C ALA A 10 21.45 -38.69 -4.67
N VAL A 11 21.05 -39.95 -4.49
CA VAL A 11 21.42 -40.81 -3.35
C VAL A 11 22.60 -41.74 -3.67
N GLU A 12 23.04 -41.84 -4.93
CA GLU A 12 24.19 -42.64 -5.40
C GLU A 12 25.58 -42.24 -4.83
N LYS A 13 25.65 -41.33 -3.84
CA LYS A 13 26.91 -40.86 -3.23
C LYS A 13 27.30 -41.44 -1.87
N SER A 14 26.64 -42.49 -1.36
CA SER A 14 27.24 -43.33 -0.30
C SER A 14 26.93 -44.81 -0.47
N GLN A 15 27.93 -45.59 -0.90
CA GLN A 15 27.81 -47.02 -1.15
C GLN A 15 27.98 -47.84 0.14
N SER A 16 26.89 -48.42 0.63
CA SER A 16 26.77 -49.85 0.99
C SER A 16 25.39 -50.15 1.60
N GLU A 17 24.85 -49.23 2.41
CA GLU A 17 23.57 -49.43 3.11
C GLU A 17 22.36 -49.19 2.20
N ILE A 18 22.52 -48.40 1.13
CA ILE A 18 21.46 -48.10 0.16
C ILE A 18 21.19 -49.27 -0.81
N GLY A 19 22.14 -50.21 -0.97
CA GLY A 19 21.96 -51.37 -1.86
C GLY A 19 20.76 -52.22 -1.47
N HIS A 20 20.61 -52.50 -0.18
CA HIS A 20 19.48 -53.29 0.33
C HIS A 20 18.13 -52.57 0.19
N VAL A 21 18.11 -51.25 0.33
CA VAL A 21 16.90 -50.43 0.17
C VAL A 21 16.51 -50.34 -1.31
N LYS A 22 17.49 -50.23 -2.21
CA LYS A 22 17.30 -50.25 -3.66
C LYS A 22 16.75 -51.61 -4.13
N ASP A 23 17.34 -52.72 -3.69
CA ASP A 23 16.88 -54.06 -4.04
C ASP A 23 15.45 -54.31 -3.55
N HIS A 24 15.10 -53.81 -2.37
CA HIS A 24 13.75 -53.97 -1.81
C HIS A 24 12.72 -53.08 -2.53
N LEU A 25 13.10 -51.86 -2.90
CA LEU A 25 12.26 -50.97 -3.71
C LEU A 25 12.07 -51.50 -5.14
N GLU A 26 13.10 -52.10 -5.75
CA GLU A 26 13.00 -52.74 -7.05
C GLU A 26 12.06 -53.96 -7.01
N ASP A 27 12.07 -54.74 -5.93
CA ASP A 27 11.16 -55.88 -5.75
C ASP A 27 9.70 -55.42 -5.55
N VAL A 28 9.48 -54.32 -4.81
CA VAL A 28 8.15 -53.71 -4.65
C VAL A 28 7.63 -53.14 -5.97
N ILE A 29 8.48 -52.46 -6.75
CA ILE A 29 8.12 -51.95 -8.08
C ILE A 29 7.73 -53.10 -9.02
N LYS A 30 8.51 -54.19 -9.04
CA LYS A 30 8.17 -55.39 -9.83
C LYS A 30 6.82 -55.98 -9.44
N ARG A 31 6.51 -56.05 -8.15
CA ARG A 31 5.21 -56.56 -7.68
C ARG A 31 4.07 -55.66 -8.10
N MET A 32 4.26 -54.33 -8.07
CA MET A 32 3.26 -53.37 -8.53
C MET A 32 3.02 -53.44 -10.04
N ASP A 33 4.08 -53.60 -10.85
CA ASP A 33 3.96 -53.75 -12.30
C ASP A 33 3.27 -55.07 -12.68
N ASN A 34 3.59 -56.18 -12.00
CA ASN A 34 2.88 -57.45 -12.20
C ASN A 34 1.39 -57.33 -11.84
N LEU A 35 1.06 -56.61 -10.76
CA LEU A 35 -0.33 -56.40 -10.33
C LEU A 35 -1.10 -55.52 -11.31
N LYS A 36 -0.43 -54.53 -11.90
CA LYS A 36 -0.98 -53.68 -12.96
C LYS A 36 -1.24 -54.50 -14.22
N ASP A 37 -0.32 -55.36 -14.63
CA ASP A 37 -0.48 -56.23 -15.79
C ASP A 37 -1.61 -57.27 -15.57
N ASP A 38 -1.75 -57.80 -14.37
CA ASP A 38 -2.86 -58.69 -14.01
C ASP A 38 -4.20 -57.95 -13.98
N LEU A 39 -4.24 -56.69 -13.51
CA LEU A 39 -5.44 -55.86 -13.57
C LEU A 39 -5.84 -55.54 -15.01
N VAL A 40 -4.86 -55.19 -15.85
CA VAL A 40 -5.08 -54.91 -17.28
C VAL A 40 -5.58 -56.16 -18.00
N LYS A 41 -4.97 -57.33 -17.77
CA LYS A 41 -5.44 -58.60 -18.34
C LYS A 41 -6.84 -58.99 -17.87
N ASN A 42 -7.18 -58.74 -16.60
CA ASN A 42 -8.51 -59.04 -16.06
C ASN A 42 -9.58 -58.09 -16.62
N VAL A 43 -9.23 -56.82 -16.86
CA VAL A 43 -10.10 -55.84 -17.49
C VAL A 43 -10.27 -56.11 -18.98
N GLU A 44 -9.20 -56.45 -19.70
CA GLU A 44 -9.24 -56.82 -21.12
C GLU A 44 -10.01 -58.12 -21.38
N SER A 45 -9.85 -59.14 -20.52
CA SER A 45 -10.62 -60.38 -20.61
C SER A 45 -12.10 -60.17 -20.25
N SER A 46 -12.42 -59.27 -19.32
CA SER A 46 -13.81 -58.88 -19.02
C SER A 46 -14.44 -58.06 -20.16
N LEU A 47 -13.67 -57.23 -20.86
CA LEU A 47 -14.13 -56.44 -22.02
C LEU A 47 -14.29 -57.29 -23.30
N ALA A 48 -13.51 -58.36 -23.47
CA ALA A 48 -13.62 -59.25 -24.64
C ALA A 48 -14.89 -60.13 -24.64
N ILE A 49 -15.53 -60.34 -23.48
CA ILE A 49 -16.67 -61.27 -23.33
C ILE A 49 -18.04 -60.60 -23.58
N GLN A 50 -18.15 -59.27 -23.58
CA GLN A 50 -19.46 -58.58 -23.59
C GLN A 50 -19.77 -57.77 -24.87
N LYS A 51 -19.65 -58.40 -26.04
CA LYS A 51 -20.24 -57.84 -27.28
C LYS A 51 -21.74 -58.12 -27.46
N GLU A 52 -22.41 -58.81 -26.54
CA GLU A 52 -23.85 -59.05 -26.64
C GLU A 52 -24.59 -58.87 -25.30
N LYS A 53 -25.34 -57.76 -25.22
CA LYS A 53 -26.50 -57.45 -24.35
C LYS A 53 -26.33 -57.37 -22.82
N SER A 54 -26.63 -56.16 -22.31
CA SER A 54 -27.46 -55.84 -21.13
C SER A 54 -27.20 -56.62 -19.84
N HIS A 55 -26.39 -56.07 -18.93
CA HIS A 55 -26.71 -55.77 -17.53
C HIS A 55 -25.48 -55.15 -16.83
N THR A 56 -25.73 -54.25 -15.87
CA THR A 56 -24.76 -53.54 -15.03
C THR A 56 -23.72 -54.48 -14.41
N VAL A 57 -22.44 -54.22 -14.69
CA VAL A 57 -21.31 -54.90 -14.03
C VAL A 57 -21.06 -54.23 -12.68
N THR A 58 -21.40 -54.91 -11.59
CA THR A 58 -20.81 -54.67 -10.28
C THR A 58 -19.35 -55.12 -10.34
N LEU A 59 -18.43 -54.15 -10.43
CA LEU A 59 -17.01 -54.39 -10.13
C LEU A 59 -16.96 -54.96 -8.71
N ASN A 60 -16.38 -56.15 -8.55
CA ASN A 60 -16.31 -56.85 -7.27
C ASN A 60 -15.36 -56.08 -6.36
N SER A 61 -15.89 -55.07 -5.66
CA SER A 61 -15.14 -54.10 -4.83
C SER A 61 -14.25 -54.82 -3.82
N GLY A 62 -14.66 -55.99 -3.36
CA GLY A 62 -13.91 -56.81 -2.42
C GLY A 62 -12.49 -57.15 -2.85
N ILE A 63 -12.20 -57.40 -4.14
CA ILE A 63 -10.83 -57.76 -4.56
C ILE A 63 -9.92 -56.52 -4.57
N VAL A 64 -10.46 -55.37 -5.00
CA VAL A 64 -9.73 -54.10 -5.06
C VAL A 64 -9.57 -53.49 -3.66
N GLU A 65 -10.58 -53.59 -2.80
CA GLU A 65 -10.51 -53.20 -1.39
C GLU A 65 -9.52 -54.07 -0.62
N THR A 66 -9.53 -55.38 -0.81
CA THR A 66 -8.55 -56.28 -0.15
C THR A 66 -7.12 -55.98 -0.63
N ALA A 67 -6.93 -55.65 -1.91
CA ALA A 67 -5.62 -55.28 -2.46
C ALA A 67 -5.16 -53.90 -1.95
N LEU A 68 -6.05 -52.91 -1.87
CA LEU A 68 -5.78 -51.58 -1.31
C LEU A 68 -5.52 -51.63 0.19
N GLU A 69 -6.22 -52.47 0.95
CA GLU A 69 -5.96 -52.70 2.37
C GLU A 69 -4.59 -53.34 2.58
N LYS A 70 -4.20 -54.29 1.72
CA LYS A 70 -2.89 -54.93 1.80
C LYS A 70 -1.76 -53.96 1.44
N ILE A 71 -1.95 -53.12 0.42
CA ILE A 71 -1.01 -52.04 0.05
C ILE A 71 -0.93 -50.98 1.16
N SER A 72 -2.05 -50.62 1.78
CA SER A 72 -2.10 -49.68 2.90
C SER A 72 -1.38 -50.25 4.14
N GLN A 73 -1.56 -51.54 4.44
CA GLN A 73 -0.84 -52.23 5.51
C GLN A 73 0.66 -52.33 5.22
N ASP A 74 1.06 -52.61 3.99
CA ASP A 74 2.46 -52.69 3.59
C ASP A 74 3.13 -51.30 3.57
N MET A 75 2.41 -50.25 3.15
CA MET A 75 2.86 -48.85 3.31
C MET A 75 2.96 -48.43 4.77
N SER A 76 2.06 -48.89 5.62
CA SER A 76 2.09 -48.62 7.06
C SER A 76 3.28 -49.31 7.72
N LYS A 77 3.55 -50.57 7.35
CA LYS A 77 4.76 -51.30 7.78
C LYS A 77 6.04 -50.66 7.26
N PHE A 78 6.06 -50.16 6.02
CA PHE A 78 7.19 -49.42 5.48
C PHE A 78 7.41 -48.10 6.21
N LYS A 79 6.33 -47.32 6.47
CA LYS A 79 6.40 -46.11 7.29
C LYS A 79 6.89 -46.40 8.70
N ALA A 80 6.47 -47.52 9.31
CA ALA A 80 6.94 -47.96 10.61
C ALA A 80 8.43 -48.34 10.57
N MET A 81 8.86 -49.15 9.60
CA MET A 81 10.27 -49.50 9.43
C MET A 81 11.16 -48.29 9.15
N VAL A 82 10.70 -47.31 8.36
CA VAL A 82 11.44 -46.06 8.12
C VAL A 82 11.47 -45.19 9.36
N ARG A 83 10.38 -45.17 10.15
CA ARG A 83 10.31 -44.44 11.42
C ARG A 83 11.19 -45.09 12.49
N ASP A 84 11.27 -46.41 12.53
CA ASP A 84 12.12 -47.19 13.43
C ASP A 84 13.59 -47.13 13.00
N ALA A 85 13.88 -47.13 11.70
CA ALA A 85 15.23 -46.90 11.17
C ALA A 85 15.69 -45.46 11.41
N ALA A 86 14.79 -44.47 11.27
CA ALA A 86 15.04 -43.09 11.63
C ALA A 86 15.22 -42.92 13.15
N ALA A 87 14.44 -43.62 13.97
CA ALA A 87 14.57 -43.62 15.42
C ALA A 87 15.87 -44.31 15.88
N ALA A 88 16.28 -45.40 15.22
CA ALA A 88 17.56 -46.07 15.48
C ALA A 88 18.75 -45.21 15.02
N GLN A 89 18.64 -44.48 13.90
CA GLN A 89 19.63 -43.48 13.50
C GLN A 89 19.68 -42.30 14.46
N GLU A 90 18.53 -41.86 14.97
CA GLU A 90 18.42 -40.77 15.94
C GLU A 90 18.98 -41.21 17.31
N GLU A 91 18.77 -42.46 17.75
CA GLU A 91 19.43 -43.04 18.93
C GLU A 91 20.94 -43.19 18.73
N THR A 92 21.39 -43.58 17.54
CA THR A 92 22.83 -43.69 17.23
C THR A 92 23.49 -42.31 17.10
N ARG A 93 22.75 -41.31 16.61
CA ARG A 93 23.15 -39.90 16.51
C ARG A 93 23.11 -39.21 17.87
N GLN A 94 22.15 -39.54 18.73
CA GLN A 94 22.10 -39.10 20.13
C GLN A 94 23.14 -39.82 20.99
N GLN A 95 23.51 -41.07 20.68
CA GLN A 95 24.65 -41.75 21.28
C GLN A 95 25.98 -41.15 20.81
N LYS A 96 26.15 -40.81 19.52
CA LYS A 96 27.34 -40.07 19.04
C LYS A 96 27.39 -38.63 19.55
N ALA A 97 26.26 -37.92 19.60
CA ALA A 97 26.18 -36.56 20.15
C ALA A 97 26.33 -36.53 21.67
N SER A 98 25.88 -37.56 22.39
CA SER A 98 26.15 -37.73 23.83
C SER A 98 27.57 -38.20 24.11
N LEU A 99 28.21 -38.96 23.21
CA LEU A 99 29.64 -39.28 23.24
C LEU A 99 30.52 -38.06 22.91
N VAL A 100 30.06 -37.16 22.03
CA VAL A 100 30.71 -35.86 21.75
C VAL A 100 30.49 -34.88 22.91
N LYS A 101 29.27 -34.77 23.47
CA LYS A 101 29.02 -34.02 24.72
C LYS A 101 29.77 -34.59 25.93
N LYS A 102 30.01 -35.91 25.98
CA LYS A 102 30.88 -36.54 27.00
C LYS A 102 32.38 -36.34 26.75
N LYS A 103 32.80 -35.97 25.54
CA LYS A 103 34.22 -35.71 25.18
C LYS A 103 34.61 -34.23 25.14
N ILE A 104 33.65 -33.31 25.21
CA ILE A 104 33.94 -31.89 25.42
C ILE A 104 34.22 -31.73 26.92
N GLY A 105 35.50 -31.79 27.28
CA GLY A 105 35.96 -31.55 28.64
C GLY A 105 35.46 -30.19 29.14
N HIS A 106 35.10 -30.13 30.42
CA HIS A 106 34.77 -28.90 31.13
C HIS A 106 35.83 -27.83 30.80
N ASP A 107 35.39 -26.66 30.30
CA ASP A 107 36.25 -25.50 30.12
C ASP A 107 36.68 -24.99 31.50
N ASP A 108 37.85 -25.45 31.95
CA ASP A 108 38.43 -25.09 33.24
C ASP A 108 39.13 -23.73 33.13
N LYS A 109 38.39 -22.67 33.45
CA LYS A 109 38.89 -21.29 33.43
C LYS A 109 39.96 -20.99 34.48
N SER A 110 40.33 -21.95 35.34
CA SER A 110 41.46 -21.80 36.26
C SER A 110 42.83 -21.94 35.57
N ARG A 111 42.86 -22.48 34.35
CA ARG A 111 44.08 -22.66 33.53
C ARG A 111 44.25 -21.55 32.51
N SER A 112 45.49 -21.28 32.11
CA SER A 112 45.76 -20.27 31.08
C SER A 112 45.18 -20.66 29.73
N LEU A 113 44.91 -19.68 28.87
CA LEU A 113 44.41 -19.90 27.51
C LEU A 113 45.34 -20.80 26.69
N PHE A 114 46.65 -20.71 26.93
CA PHE A 114 47.69 -21.57 26.35
C PHE A 114 47.53 -23.04 26.75
N GLU A 115 47.27 -23.32 28.03
CA GLU A 115 47.04 -24.68 28.52
C GLU A 115 45.71 -25.26 28.00
N ARG A 116 44.67 -24.42 27.95
CA ARG A 116 43.34 -24.75 27.38
C ARG A 116 43.42 -24.98 25.86
N ALA A 117 44.32 -24.30 25.15
CA ALA A 117 44.60 -24.50 23.73
C ALA A 117 45.38 -25.79 23.43
N GLY A 118 45.90 -26.47 24.47
CA GLY A 118 46.64 -27.72 24.36
C GLY A 118 48.17 -27.57 24.30
N GLY A 119 48.69 -26.42 24.73
CA GLY A 119 50.12 -26.15 24.89
C GLY A 119 50.92 -26.15 23.58
N ASP A 120 52.25 -26.21 23.70
CA ASP A 120 53.18 -26.02 22.59
C ASP A 120 52.96 -26.95 21.41
N ARG A 121 52.65 -28.22 21.67
CA ARG A 121 52.47 -29.23 20.61
C ARG A 121 51.25 -28.94 19.74
N LYS A 122 50.15 -28.44 20.31
CA LYS A 122 48.98 -28.05 19.52
C LYS A 122 49.20 -26.72 18.82
N LEU A 123 49.87 -25.75 19.47
CA LEU A 123 50.19 -24.48 18.81
C LEU A 123 51.16 -24.65 17.63
N GLU A 124 52.13 -25.55 17.72
CA GLU A 124 52.99 -25.89 16.58
C GLU A 124 52.18 -26.41 15.38
N ALA A 125 51.21 -27.30 15.64
CA ALA A 125 50.31 -27.82 14.61
C ALA A 125 49.38 -26.72 14.05
N VAL A 126 48.87 -25.81 14.90
CA VAL A 126 48.07 -24.65 14.47
C VAL A 126 48.89 -23.74 13.57
N VAL A 127 50.13 -23.41 13.94
CA VAL A 127 51.02 -22.55 13.14
C VAL A 127 51.41 -23.21 11.83
N ALA A 128 51.64 -24.52 11.82
CA ALA A 128 51.91 -25.26 10.60
C ALA A 128 50.71 -25.18 9.63
N ASN A 129 49.50 -25.49 10.12
CA ASN A 129 48.27 -25.46 9.32
C ASN A 129 47.92 -24.03 8.84
N PHE A 130 48.04 -23.03 9.72
CA PHE A 130 47.87 -21.61 9.36
C PHE A 130 48.78 -21.22 8.21
N TYR A 131 50.06 -21.58 8.27
CA TYR A 131 51.02 -21.19 7.25
C TYR A 131 50.72 -21.84 5.89
N ASP A 132 50.35 -23.12 5.90
CA ASP A 132 50.02 -23.84 4.67
C ASP A 132 48.78 -23.23 4.01
N LYS A 133 47.79 -22.80 4.81
CA LYS A 133 46.64 -22.04 4.32
C LYS A 133 47.00 -20.62 3.86
N ALA A 134 47.87 -19.92 4.57
CA ALA A 134 48.29 -18.54 4.23
C ALA A 134 49.09 -18.47 2.92
N VAL A 135 49.80 -19.54 2.56
CA VAL A 135 50.48 -19.68 1.25
C VAL A 135 49.48 -20.05 0.14
N ALA A 136 48.41 -20.79 0.46
CA ALA A 136 47.36 -21.15 -0.50
C ALA A 136 46.38 -20.00 -0.77
N GLU A 137 46.19 -19.09 0.18
CA GLU A 137 45.23 -17.99 0.14
C GLU A 137 45.76 -16.79 -0.68
N PRO A 138 45.09 -16.42 -1.79
CA PRO A 138 45.49 -15.32 -2.65
C PRO A 138 45.77 -13.99 -1.92
N ARG A 139 44.95 -13.62 -0.92
CA ARG A 139 45.07 -12.35 -0.18
C ARG A 139 46.32 -12.24 0.68
N THR A 140 46.94 -13.36 1.05
CA THR A 140 48.10 -13.38 1.94
C THR A 140 49.35 -13.94 1.28
N ARG A 141 49.20 -14.70 0.19
CA ARG A 141 50.28 -15.46 -0.44
C ARG A 141 51.53 -14.65 -0.73
N ALA A 142 51.40 -13.42 -1.26
CA ALA A 142 52.54 -12.56 -1.60
C ALA A 142 53.47 -12.27 -0.40
N TYR A 143 52.92 -12.27 0.81
CA TYR A 143 53.65 -12.01 2.05
C TYR A 143 54.30 -13.28 2.63
N PHE A 144 53.69 -14.45 2.41
CA PHE A 144 54.11 -15.73 2.99
C PHE A 144 54.93 -16.63 2.04
N GLU A 145 54.96 -16.36 0.74
CA GLU A 145 55.76 -17.08 -0.26
C GLU A 145 57.25 -16.68 -0.13
N LYS A 146 57.96 -17.29 0.84
CA LYS A 146 59.38 -17.07 1.12
C LYS A 146 60.17 -18.37 1.02
N ASN A 147 61.50 -18.26 0.84
CA ASN A 147 62.41 -19.42 0.84
C ASN A 147 62.30 -20.25 2.15
N THR A 148 62.38 -21.58 2.06
CA THR A 148 62.17 -22.57 3.13
C THR A 148 62.95 -22.27 4.43
N ARG A 149 64.15 -21.68 4.35
CA ARG A 149 64.90 -21.27 5.55
C ARG A 149 64.23 -20.15 6.35
N LYS A 150 63.62 -19.17 5.65
CA LYS A 150 62.88 -18.06 6.28
C LYS A 150 61.54 -18.52 6.83
N VAL A 151 60.88 -19.47 6.15
CA VAL A 151 59.61 -20.09 6.60
C VAL A 151 59.76 -20.73 7.98
N LYS A 152 60.81 -21.53 8.18
CA LYS A 152 61.07 -22.22 9.46
C LYS A 152 61.21 -21.22 10.62
N HIS A 153 61.99 -20.16 10.42
CA HIS A 153 62.19 -19.11 11.42
C HIS A 153 60.91 -18.32 11.72
N LEU A 154 60.10 -18.06 10.68
CA LEU A 154 58.84 -17.32 10.82
C LEU A 154 57.79 -18.15 11.58
N LYS A 155 57.66 -19.45 11.29
CA LYS A 155 56.80 -20.37 12.05
C LYS A 155 57.18 -20.37 13.55
N GLN A 156 58.47 -20.40 13.88
CA GLN A 156 58.94 -20.34 15.28
C GLN A 156 58.60 -19.01 15.97
N LYS A 157 58.75 -17.87 15.27
CA LYS A 157 58.37 -16.56 15.82
C LYS A 157 56.87 -16.41 16.05
N ILE A 158 56.05 -16.88 15.10
CA ILE A 158 54.59 -16.85 15.22
C ILE A 158 54.14 -17.76 16.38
N GLN A 159 54.74 -18.94 16.53
CA GLN A 159 54.45 -19.83 17.66
C GLN A 159 54.82 -19.19 19.00
N ALA A 160 55.99 -18.58 19.12
CA ALA A 160 56.40 -17.88 20.33
C ALA A 160 55.48 -16.69 20.66
N PHE A 161 55.04 -15.95 19.64
CA PHE A 161 54.07 -14.87 19.77
C PHE A 161 52.70 -15.39 20.28
N LEU A 162 52.13 -16.42 19.65
CA LEU A 162 50.87 -17.02 20.07
C LEU A 162 50.96 -17.61 21.48
N ALA A 163 52.06 -18.28 21.80
CA ALA A 163 52.28 -18.86 23.12
C ALA A 163 52.35 -17.78 24.21
N ALA A 164 53.05 -16.68 23.97
CA ALA A 164 53.09 -15.54 24.89
C ALA A 164 51.71 -14.85 25.03
N MET A 165 51.01 -14.64 23.90
CA MET A 165 49.72 -13.96 23.87
C MET A 165 48.60 -14.74 24.60
N LEU A 166 48.62 -16.07 24.53
CA LEU A 166 47.67 -16.95 25.21
C LEU A 166 48.04 -17.20 26.70
N GLY A 167 49.07 -16.54 27.23
CA GLY A 167 49.49 -16.67 28.64
C GLY A 167 50.31 -17.93 28.93
N GLY A 168 51.09 -18.41 27.96
CA GLY A 168 52.07 -19.48 28.13
C GLY A 168 53.41 -18.98 28.71
N PRO A 169 54.39 -19.88 28.92
CA PRO A 169 55.66 -19.56 29.59
C PRO A 169 56.63 -18.71 28.75
N TYR A 170 56.22 -18.27 27.56
CA TYR A 170 57.05 -17.54 26.62
C TYR A 170 56.88 -16.04 26.79
N THR A 171 57.97 -15.30 26.62
CA THR A 171 57.93 -13.83 26.53
C THR A 171 58.15 -13.43 25.08
N TYR A 172 57.29 -12.53 24.59
CA TYR A 172 57.41 -11.98 23.24
C TYR A 172 57.41 -10.46 23.34
N ASP A 173 58.41 -9.83 22.75
CA ASP A 173 58.52 -8.38 22.72
C ASP A 173 57.54 -7.79 21.70
N THR A 174 56.39 -7.34 22.19
CA THR A 174 55.32 -6.74 21.38
C THR A 174 55.73 -5.40 20.76
N THR A 175 56.80 -4.76 21.23
CA THR A 175 57.32 -3.51 20.62
C THR A 175 57.91 -3.76 19.23
N THR A 176 58.30 -5.01 18.93
CA THR A 176 58.84 -5.40 17.63
C THR A 176 57.79 -5.63 16.54
N LEU A 177 56.51 -5.76 16.90
CA LEU A 177 55.43 -6.04 15.95
C LEU A 177 55.24 -4.91 14.93
N LYS A 178 55.20 -3.67 15.41
CA LYS A 178 55.00 -2.50 14.54
C LYS A 178 56.17 -2.28 13.57
N PRO A 179 57.44 -2.22 14.01
CA PRO A 179 58.59 -2.08 13.10
C PRO A 179 58.71 -3.21 12.08
N ALA A 180 58.34 -4.45 12.47
CA ALA A 180 58.43 -5.60 11.57
C ALA A 180 57.39 -5.59 10.44
N HIS A 181 56.23 -4.96 10.64
CA HIS A 181 55.14 -4.91 9.66
C HIS A 181 54.98 -3.54 8.99
N TYR A 182 55.71 -2.51 9.45
CA TYR A 182 55.56 -1.12 8.98
C TYR A 182 55.70 -0.99 7.46
N TYR A 183 56.68 -1.67 6.85
CA TYR A 183 56.96 -1.61 5.41
C TYR A 183 56.25 -2.70 4.60
N LEU A 184 55.41 -3.54 5.22
CA LEU A 184 54.82 -4.72 4.54
C LEU A 184 53.48 -4.44 3.86
N ASN A 185 53.03 -3.18 3.74
CA ASN A 185 51.75 -2.79 3.12
C ASN A 185 50.54 -3.64 3.54
N VAL A 186 50.52 -4.05 4.82
CA VAL A 186 49.43 -4.86 5.35
C VAL A 186 48.22 -3.98 5.61
N THR A 187 47.19 -4.14 4.78
CA THR A 187 45.89 -3.46 4.90
C THR A 187 44.99 -4.21 5.89
N ASP A 188 43.86 -3.60 6.25
CA ASP A 188 42.84 -4.28 7.07
C ASP A 188 42.29 -5.54 6.40
N LEU A 189 42.20 -5.56 5.06
CA LEU A 189 41.82 -6.75 4.27
C LEU A 189 42.79 -7.91 4.52
N HIS A 190 44.10 -7.64 4.47
CA HIS A 190 45.14 -8.65 4.69
C HIS A 190 45.14 -9.14 6.15
N PHE A 191 44.94 -8.23 7.11
CA PHE A 191 44.89 -8.58 8.53
C PHE A 191 43.66 -9.45 8.87
N ASP A 192 42.48 -9.12 8.34
CA ASP A 192 41.24 -9.86 8.56
C ASP A 192 41.38 -11.30 8.05
N CYS A 193 41.92 -11.46 6.85
CA CYS A 193 42.21 -12.75 6.27
C CYS A 193 43.16 -13.59 7.16
N VAL A 194 44.22 -12.99 7.68
CA VAL A 194 45.15 -13.68 8.60
C VAL A 194 44.44 -14.17 9.87
N VAL A 195 43.54 -13.37 10.45
CA VAL A 195 42.76 -13.78 11.65
C VAL A 195 41.80 -14.93 11.31
N GLU A 196 41.12 -14.87 10.16
CA GLU A 196 40.27 -15.95 9.66
C GLU A 196 41.04 -17.27 9.54
N LEU A 197 42.22 -17.22 8.91
CA LEU A 197 43.07 -18.40 8.72
C LEU A 197 43.58 -18.97 10.06
N PHE A 198 43.88 -18.12 11.04
CA PHE A 198 44.23 -18.59 12.38
C PHE A 198 43.06 -19.29 13.07
N VAL A 199 41.86 -18.71 13.04
CA VAL A 199 40.64 -19.31 13.61
C VAL A 199 40.35 -20.66 12.96
N GLN A 200 40.48 -20.76 11.63
CA GLN A 200 40.35 -22.03 10.92
C GLN A 200 41.42 -23.05 11.36
N ALA A 201 42.68 -22.63 11.50
CA ALA A 201 43.75 -23.50 11.94
C ALA A 201 43.55 -24.02 13.37
N PHE A 202 43.02 -23.20 14.28
CA PHE A 202 42.63 -23.62 15.63
C PHE A 202 41.50 -24.67 15.61
N ASN A 203 40.49 -24.46 14.77
CA ASN A 203 39.36 -25.40 14.63
C ASN A 203 39.80 -26.75 14.03
N ASP A 204 40.61 -26.73 12.97
CA ASP A 204 41.10 -27.93 12.30
C ASP A 204 41.99 -28.81 13.20
N VAL A 205 42.75 -28.20 14.12
CA VAL A 205 43.59 -28.89 15.11
C VAL A 205 42.77 -29.38 16.31
N GLY A 206 41.47 -29.11 16.34
CA GLY A 206 40.56 -29.54 17.41
C GLY A 206 40.85 -28.83 18.73
N VAL A 207 41.07 -27.52 18.68
CA VAL A 207 41.07 -26.65 19.86
C VAL A 207 39.62 -26.34 20.26
N HIS A 208 39.37 -26.19 21.56
CA HIS A 208 38.03 -25.99 22.08
C HIS A 208 37.42 -24.66 21.53
N PRO A 209 36.16 -24.63 21.07
CA PRO A 209 35.58 -23.44 20.42
C PRO A 209 35.66 -22.15 21.25
N ALA A 210 35.44 -22.24 22.57
CA ALA A 210 35.57 -21.08 23.47
C ALA A 210 37.00 -20.52 23.50
N VAL A 211 38.01 -21.39 23.38
CA VAL A 211 39.43 -20.99 23.35
C VAL A 211 39.77 -20.36 22.00
N THR A 212 39.22 -20.90 20.90
CA THR A 212 39.39 -20.35 19.55
C THR A 212 38.84 -18.92 19.45
N GLU A 213 37.65 -18.68 20.02
CA GLU A 213 37.03 -17.35 20.05
C GLU A 213 37.84 -16.36 20.91
N GLU A 214 38.23 -16.76 22.12
CA GLU A 214 39.09 -15.95 23.00
C GLU A 214 40.44 -15.62 22.33
N ALA A 215 41.05 -16.58 21.62
CA ALA A 215 42.30 -16.40 20.89
C ALA A 215 42.15 -15.46 19.68
N GLY A 216 41.06 -15.58 18.90
CA GLY A 216 40.76 -14.68 17.79
C GLY A 216 40.58 -13.23 18.24
N ASN A 217 39.90 -13.03 19.37
CA ASN A 217 39.72 -11.71 19.97
C ASN A 217 41.05 -11.08 20.43
N LEU A 218 41.97 -11.90 20.98
CA LEU A 218 43.31 -11.43 21.36
C LEU A 218 44.16 -11.06 20.13
N LEU A 219 44.10 -11.85 19.06
CA LEU A 219 44.75 -11.52 17.79
C LEU A 219 44.25 -10.19 17.25
N GLY A 220 42.94 -9.95 17.28
CA GLY A 220 42.32 -8.70 16.84
C GLY A 220 42.86 -7.44 17.54
N LYS A 221 43.31 -7.54 18.81
CA LYS A 221 43.91 -6.42 19.55
C LYS A 221 45.25 -5.95 18.98
N THR A 222 45.93 -6.80 18.19
CA THR A 222 47.20 -6.45 17.54
C THR A 222 47.04 -5.73 16.22
N ARG A 223 45.79 -5.57 15.72
CA ARG A 223 45.47 -4.92 14.43
C ARG A 223 46.24 -3.64 14.23
N ARG A 224 46.10 -2.69 15.16
CA ARG A 224 46.76 -1.38 15.05
C ARG A 224 48.27 -1.54 14.85
N GLN A 225 48.95 -2.40 15.61
CA GLN A 225 50.40 -2.56 15.49
C GLN A 225 50.82 -3.10 14.13
N ILE A 226 50.01 -3.97 13.50
CA ILE A 226 50.32 -4.56 12.20
C ILE A 226 49.95 -3.63 11.04
N THR A 227 48.79 -2.96 11.10
CA THR A 227 48.31 -2.09 10.01
C THR A 227 48.82 -0.65 10.10
N THR A 228 49.47 -0.25 11.20
CA THR A 228 49.99 1.13 11.38
C THR A 228 50.89 1.56 10.22
N GLY A 229 51.67 0.64 9.64
CA GLY A 229 52.54 0.95 8.49
C GLY A 229 51.77 1.51 7.30
N TYR A 230 50.72 0.81 6.88
CA TYR A 230 49.82 1.28 5.82
C TYR A 230 49.10 2.57 6.21
N ILE A 231 48.57 2.65 7.44
CA ILE A 231 47.81 3.81 7.93
C ILE A 231 48.67 5.09 7.95
N VAL A 232 49.90 5.01 8.47
CA VAL A 232 50.80 6.17 8.57
C VAL A 232 51.22 6.62 7.19
N ARG A 233 51.55 5.69 6.29
CA ARG A 233 51.94 6.02 4.92
C ARG A 233 50.80 6.62 4.11
N THR A 234 49.58 6.12 4.30
CA THR A 234 48.37 6.73 3.72
C THR A 234 48.14 8.15 4.23
N GLU A 235 48.36 8.40 5.53
CA GLU A 235 48.19 9.74 6.12
C GLU A 235 49.31 10.71 5.75
N LEU A 236 50.56 10.24 5.62
CA LEU A 236 51.68 11.04 5.10
C LEU A 236 51.42 11.42 3.64
N ALA A 237 51.03 10.45 2.82
CA ALA A 237 50.68 10.69 1.43
C ALA A 237 49.52 11.68 1.27
N ARG A 238 48.50 11.58 2.13
CA ARG A 238 47.38 12.53 2.16
C ARG A 238 47.82 13.95 2.51
N ARG A 239 48.81 14.12 3.40
CA ARG A 239 49.33 15.43 3.82
C ARG A 239 50.24 16.06 2.76
N SER A 240 51.08 15.28 2.11
CA SER A 240 51.90 15.76 0.99
C SER A 240 51.04 16.18 -0.22
N ASN A 241 49.89 15.55 -0.42
CA ASN A 241 48.93 15.89 -1.48
C ASN A 241 48.23 17.26 -1.32
N GLU A 242 48.48 17.99 -0.21
CA GLU A 242 48.06 19.40 -0.07
C GLU A 242 48.80 20.33 -1.05
N GLY A 243 49.94 19.90 -1.60
CA GLY A 243 50.69 20.60 -2.65
C GLY A 243 50.18 20.36 -4.09
N GLY A 244 49.18 19.49 -4.28
CA GLY A 244 48.64 19.09 -5.59
C GLY A 244 49.42 17.95 -6.26
N LEU A 245 48.72 17.13 -7.05
CA LEU A 245 49.29 15.99 -7.78
C LEU A 245 50.39 16.44 -8.77
N ASP A 246 50.27 17.64 -9.34
CA ASP A 246 51.27 18.24 -10.23
C ASP A 246 52.65 18.33 -9.56
N ALA A 247 52.71 18.64 -8.25
CA ALA A 247 53.97 18.70 -7.50
C ALA A 247 54.58 17.32 -7.25
N LEU A 248 53.74 16.29 -7.10
CA LEU A 248 54.18 14.88 -7.01
C LEU A 248 54.75 14.41 -8.35
N TYR A 249 54.09 14.76 -9.46
CA TYR A 249 54.57 14.47 -10.81
C TYR A 249 55.95 15.10 -11.07
N GLU A 250 56.13 16.38 -10.75
CA GLU A 250 57.42 17.09 -10.86
C GLU A 250 58.51 16.45 -9.99
N LYS A 251 58.16 16.02 -8.76
CA LYS A 251 59.09 15.31 -7.87
C LYS A 251 59.50 13.95 -8.43
N LEU A 252 58.60 13.26 -9.15
CA LEU A 252 58.82 11.93 -9.72
C LEU A 252 59.64 11.96 -11.01
N ILE A 253 59.46 12.95 -11.88
CA ILE A 253 60.27 13.09 -13.10
C ILE A 253 61.70 13.55 -12.78
N GLY A 254 61.89 14.37 -11.73
CA GLY A 254 63.21 14.80 -11.28
C GLY A 254 63.99 15.58 -12.34
N GLU A 255 65.14 15.03 -12.79
CA GLU A 255 65.94 15.61 -13.89
C GLU A 255 65.50 15.14 -15.28
N HIS A 256 64.50 14.25 -15.36
CA HIS A 256 63.97 13.72 -16.61
C HIS A 256 62.77 14.55 -17.11
N ASP A 257 62.56 14.57 -18.43
CA ASP A 257 61.47 15.32 -19.06
C ASP A 257 60.10 14.62 -18.92
N ASP A 258 60.06 13.32 -18.61
CA ASP A 258 58.85 12.51 -18.50
C ASP A 258 59.02 11.23 -17.64
N LEU A 259 57.96 10.43 -17.56
CA LEU A 259 57.95 9.15 -16.82
C LEU A 259 58.48 7.95 -17.63
N VAL A 260 59.03 8.14 -18.84
CA VAL A 260 59.52 7.03 -19.67
C VAL A 260 60.56 6.17 -18.93
N PRO A 261 61.56 6.72 -18.22
CA PRO A 261 62.53 5.92 -17.47
C PRO A 261 61.88 5.03 -16.40
N PHE A 262 60.81 5.53 -15.77
CA PHE A 262 60.03 4.76 -14.80
C PHE A 262 59.24 3.62 -15.45
N ILE A 263 58.57 3.89 -16.58
CA ILE A 263 57.81 2.88 -17.33
C ILE A 263 58.74 1.80 -17.88
N GLU A 264 59.89 2.16 -18.47
CA GLU A 264 60.88 1.19 -18.96
C GLU A 264 61.38 0.30 -17.82
N ARG A 265 61.71 0.90 -16.67
CA ARG A 265 62.20 0.15 -15.52
C ARG A 265 61.14 -0.79 -14.92
N LEU A 266 59.89 -0.33 -14.88
CA LEU A 266 58.76 -1.13 -14.41
C LEU A 266 58.51 -2.33 -15.32
N MET A 267 58.61 -2.13 -16.64
CA MET A 267 58.48 -3.20 -17.63
C MET A 267 59.62 -4.23 -17.55
N ASP A 268 60.86 -3.80 -17.32
CA ASP A 268 61.98 -4.71 -17.04
C ASP A 268 61.67 -5.62 -15.86
N ILE A 269 61.11 -5.06 -14.78
CA ILE A 269 60.76 -5.82 -13.57
C ILE A 269 59.61 -6.79 -13.84
N PHE A 270 58.55 -6.36 -14.54
CA PHE A 270 57.44 -7.23 -14.91
C PHE A 270 57.87 -8.41 -15.78
N SER A 271 58.85 -8.22 -16.67
CA SER A 271 59.39 -9.28 -17.52
C SER A 271 60.13 -10.38 -16.73
N LEU A 272 60.62 -10.05 -15.52
CA LEU A 272 61.34 -10.96 -14.64
C LEU A 272 60.44 -11.58 -13.57
N ASP A 273 59.29 -10.98 -13.25
CA ASP A 273 58.40 -11.46 -12.22
C ASP A 273 57.48 -12.59 -12.70
N GLN A 274 57.84 -13.82 -12.36
CA GLN A 274 57.09 -15.04 -12.65
C GLN A 274 55.64 -15.01 -12.12
N ARG A 275 55.30 -14.12 -11.17
CA ARG A 275 53.95 -13.99 -10.62
C ARG A 275 52.97 -13.34 -11.59
N ILE A 276 53.45 -12.44 -12.45
CA ILE A 276 52.61 -11.60 -13.32
C ILE A 276 53.03 -11.63 -14.80
N VAL A 277 54.22 -12.13 -15.14
CA VAL A 277 54.75 -12.14 -16.51
C VAL A 277 53.80 -12.78 -17.54
N TRP A 278 53.09 -13.83 -17.14
CA TRP A 278 52.11 -14.54 -17.98
C TRP A 278 50.97 -13.63 -18.48
N ALA A 279 50.65 -12.56 -17.74
CA ALA A 279 49.58 -11.63 -18.12
C ALA A 279 49.97 -10.74 -19.32
N PHE A 280 51.26 -10.72 -19.66
CA PHE A 280 51.84 -9.93 -20.74
C PHE A 280 52.21 -10.77 -21.98
N GLU A 281 52.00 -12.09 -21.93
CA GLU A 281 52.21 -12.98 -23.07
C GLU A 281 51.26 -12.61 -24.24
N ASP A 282 51.80 -12.57 -25.46
CA ASP A 282 51.09 -12.21 -26.70
C ASP A 282 50.49 -10.80 -26.75
N LYS A 283 51.02 -9.85 -25.96
CA LYS A 283 50.65 -8.43 -25.99
C LYS A 283 51.67 -7.58 -26.73
N ASP A 284 51.16 -6.52 -27.36
CA ASP A 284 52.00 -5.46 -27.95
C ASP A 284 52.62 -4.64 -26.81
N ILE A 285 53.91 -4.86 -26.56
CA ILE A 285 54.63 -4.25 -25.44
C ILE A 285 54.80 -2.75 -25.64
N GLU A 286 55.02 -2.29 -26.88
CA GLU A 286 55.20 -0.87 -27.19
C GLU A 286 53.89 -0.11 -26.95
N ALA A 287 52.76 -0.64 -27.46
CA ALA A 287 51.44 -0.05 -27.23
C ALA A 287 51.03 -0.06 -25.74
N MET A 288 51.49 -1.06 -24.98
CA MET A 288 51.21 -1.17 -23.56
C MET A 288 52.07 -0.20 -22.73
N GLN A 289 53.34 -0.04 -23.06
CA GLN A 289 54.22 0.97 -22.47
C GLN A 289 53.64 2.37 -22.67
N GLU A 290 53.20 2.68 -23.90
CA GLU A 290 52.51 3.93 -24.20
C GLU A 290 51.24 4.08 -23.35
N GLY A 291 50.37 3.06 -23.34
CA GLY A 291 49.14 3.09 -22.53
C GLY A 291 49.38 3.28 -21.02
N LEU A 292 50.42 2.63 -20.48
CA LEU A 292 50.79 2.74 -19.07
C LEU A 292 51.41 4.10 -18.75
N LEU A 293 52.21 4.66 -19.67
CA LEU A 293 52.75 6.02 -19.58
C LEU A 293 51.63 7.05 -19.49
N TYR A 294 50.66 7.01 -20.42
CA TYR A 294 49.51 7.93 -20.39
C TYR A 294 48.68 7.75 -19.11
N TYR A 295 48.46 6.50 -18.66
CA TYR A 295 47.66 6.24 -17.48
C TYR A 295 48.33 6.71 -16.19
N LEU A 296 49.60 6.37 -15.98
CA LEU A 296 50.32 6.78 -14.76
C LEU A 296 50.61 8.28 -14.75
N THR A 297 50.85 8.90 -15.91
CA THR A 297 50.95 10.36 -16.00
C THR A 297 49.66 11.04 -15.56
N ASP A 298 48.50 10.60 -16.06
CA ASP A 298 47.19 11.16 -15.72
C ASP A 298 46.83 10.95 -14.24
N VAL A 299 47.09 9.75 -13.70
CA VAL A 299 46.79 9.41 -12.30
C VAL A 299 47.69 10.13 -11.30
N LEU A 300 48.92 10.45 -11.69
CA LEU A 300 49.91 11.11 -10.84
C LEU A 300 49.95 12.64 -11.03
N GLY A 301 49.07 13.23 -11.86
CA GLY A 301 48.95 14.69 -12.02
C GLY A 301 49.83 15.32 -13.10
N GLY A 302 50.32 14.53 -14.06
CA GLY A 302 51.10 15.03 -15.18
C GLY A 302 50.26 15.55 -16.36
N PRO A 303 50.91 16.09 -17.40
CA PRO A 303 50.23 16.82 -18.49
C PRO A 303 49.49 15.93 -19.50
N LEU A 304 49.66 14.61 -19.43
CA LEU A 304 49.06 13.67 -20.37
C LEU A 304 47.77 13.09 -19.81
N THR A 305 46.69 13.15 -20.59
CA THR A 305 45.39 12.57 -20.22
C THR A 305 45.19 11.19 -20.84
N TYR A 306 44.77 10.21 -20.05
CA TYR A 306 44.50 8.86 -20.52
C TYR A 306 43.13 8.76 -21.20
N LYS A 307 43.10 8.44 -22.50
CA LYS A 307 41.86 8.27 -23.30
C LYS A 307 41.55 6.81 -23.64
N GLY A 308 42.26 5.87 -23.03
CA GLY A 308 42.14 4.44 -23.31
C GLY A 308 40.89 3.79 -22.70
N LYS A 309 40.80 2.46 -22.83
CA LYS A 309 39.71 1.67 -22.23
C LYS A 309 39.84 1.68 -20.70
N SER A 310 38.74 1.53 -19.98
CA SER A 310 38.79 1.43 -18.51
C SER A 310 39.66 0.24 -18.06
N LEU A 311 40.33 0.37 -16.91
CA LEU A 311 41.12 -0.72 -16.32
C LEU A 311 40.31 -2.02 -16.20
N SER A 312 39.03 -1.92 -15.83
CA SER A 312 38.12 -3.07 -15.73
C SER A 312 37.83 -3.76 -17.07
N ALA A 313 37.85 -3.03 -18.19
CA ALA A 313 37.63 -3.58 -19.52
C ALA A 313 38.91 -4.23 -20.07
N ILE A 314 40.08 -3.67 -19.77
CA ILE A 314 41.38 -4.19 -20.19
C ILE A 314 41.68 -5.51 -19.46
N HIS A 315 41.47 -5.56 -18.15
CA HIS A 315 41.82 -6.70 -17.31
C HIS A 315 40.72 -7.78 -17.24
N ARG A 316 39.56 -7.59 -17.91
CA ARG A 316 38.41 -8.51 -17.83
C ARG A 316 38.72 -9.96 -18.20
N SER A 317 39.56 -10.16 -19.21
CA SER A 317 39.95 -11.49 -19.69
C SER A 317 41.13 -12.09 -18.94
N LEU A 318 41.78 -11.29 -18.08
CA LEU A 318 42.92 -11.71 -17.30
C LEU A 318 42.38 -12.11 -15.93
N ASP A 319 42.52 -13.38 -15.56
CA ASP A 319 41.97 -13.96 -14.33
C ASP A 319 42.75 -13.48 -13.08
N LEU A 320 42.79 -12.16 -12.89
CA LEU A 320 43.67 -11.49 -11.94
C LEU A 320 43.14 -11.54 -10.50
N ASN A 321 44.08 -11.93 -9.64
CA ASN A 321 44.08 -12.11 -8.21
C ASN A 321 44.32 -10.91 -7.30
N ASP A 322 43.91 -10.94 -6.03
CA ASP A 322 44.57 -10.12 -4.99
C ASP A 322 46.10 -10.39 -4.95
N TYR A 323 46.52 -11.65 -5.11
CA TYR A 323 47.95 -12.01 -5.18
C TYR A 323 48.69 -11.33 -6.34
N HIS A 324 48.06 -11.27 -7.52
CA HIS A 324 48.67 -10.65 -8.71
C HIS A 324 48.74 -9.12 -8.56
N PHE A 325 47.76 -8.49 -7.92
CA PHE A 325 47.78 -7.04 -7.68
C PHE A 325 48.79 -6.64 -6.59
N ASP A 326 48.91 -7.42 -5.51
CA ASP A 326 49.97 -7.23 -4.51
C ASP A 326 51.36 -7.41 -5.12
N ALA A 327 51.53 -8.37 -6.04
CA ALA A 327 52.77 -8.56 -6.77
C ALA A 327 53.13 -7.33 -7.62
N PHE A 328 52.15 -6.75 -8.31
CA PHE A 328 52.29 -5.51 -9.07
C PHE A 328 52.74 -4.32 -8.19
N LEU A 329 52.08 -4.08 -7.04
CA LEU A 329 52.47 -2.97 -6.15
C LEU A 329 53.90 -3.13 -5.62
N MET A 330 54.31 -4.37 -5.29
CA MET A 330 55.68 -4.67 -4.89
C MET A 330 56.70 -4.41 -6.00
N ASP A 331 56.31 -4.56 -7.26
CA ASP A 331 57.18 -4.33 -8.40
C ASP A 331 57.26 -2.83 -8.77
N VAL A 332 56.16 -2.09 -8.59
CA VAL A 332 56.17 -0.62 -8.64
C VAL A 332 57.10 -0.04 -7.58
N GLU A 333 57.01 -0.51 -6.34
CA GLU A 333 57.91 -0.10 -5.24
C GLU A 333 59.39 -0.33 -5.62
N LYS A 334 59.73 -1.53 -6.12
CA LYS A 334 61.10 -1.85 -6.58
C LYS A 334 61.55 -0.96 -7.73
N ALA A 335 60.67 -0.67 -8.68
CA ALA A 335 60.99 0.17 -9.84
C ALA A 335 61.39 1.57 -9.37
N LEU A 336 60.55 2.19 -8.53
CA LEU A 336 60.77 3.52 -7.98
C LEU A 336 62.04 3.59 -7.11
N SER A 337 62.23 2.63 -6.18
CA SER A 337 63.44 2.59 -5.36
C SER A 337 64.71 2.40 -6.19
N SER A 338 64.64 1.67 -7.32
CA SER A 338 65.80 1.49 -8.20
C SER A 338 66.20 2.74 -8.99
N LEU A 339 65.27 3.70 -9.12
CA LEU A 339 65.49 5.01 -9.74
C LEU A 339 65.92 6.07 -8.71
N GLY A 340 66.07 5.70 -7.44
CA GLY A 340 66.51 6.60 -6.38
C GLY A 340 65.42 7.54 -5.86
N VAL A 341 64.14 7.26 -6.14
CA VAL A 341 62.99 7.96 -5.57
C VAL A 341 62.97 7.74 -4.05
N ASP A 342 62.78 8.82 -3.28
CA ASP A 342 62.75 8.74 -1.81
C ASP A 342 61.55 7.93 -1.31
N ASP A 343 61.74 7.20 -0.20
CA ASP A 343 60.74 6.29 0.36
C ASP A 343 59.37 6.97 0.60
N ASP A 344 59.36 8.25 0.99
CA ASP A 344 58.14 9.02 1.19
C ASP A 344 57.34 9.20 -0.13
N THR A 345 58.03 9.48 -1.24
CA THR A 345 57.42 9.57 -2.58
C THR A 345 56.95 8.20 -3.10
N VAL A 346 57.71 7.15 -2.82
CA VAL A 346 57.31 5.77 -3.18
C VAL A 346 56.01 5.40 -2.48
N ASP A 347 55.91 5.71 -1.18
CA ASP A 347 54.72 5.46 -0.38
C ASP A 347 53.51 6.28 -0.88
N GLU A 348 53.72 7.54 -1.28
CA GLU A 348 52.70 8.38 -1.93
C GLU A 348 52.12 7.73 -3.19
N ILE A 349 52.97 7.19 -4.06
CA ILE A 349 52.54 6.54 -5.30
C ILE A 349 51.78 5.24 -5.02
N ILE A 350 52.27 4.41 -4.08
CA ILE A 350 51.58 3.16 -3.71
C ILE A 350 50.17 3.45 -3.18
N VAL A 351 50.01 4.49 -2.36
CA VAL A 351 48.71 4.91 -1.82
C VAL A 351 47.75 5.38 -2.92
N ILE A 352 48.24 6.07 -3.96
CA ILE A 352 47.44 6.51 -5.10
C ILE A 352 47.00 5.31 -5.99
N LEU A 353 47.86 4.28 -6.09
CA LEU A 353 47.59 3.10 -6.91
C LEU A 353 46.69 2.06 -6.21
N GLU A 354 46.70 1.98 -4.88
CA GLU A 354 45.90 0.99 -4.12
C GLU A 354 44.38 1.02 -4.44
N PRO A 355 43.70 2.19 -4.57
CA PRO A 355 42.30 2.25 -4.99
C PRO A 355 42.01 1.60 -6.35
N GLN A 356 43.01 1.51 -7.23
CA GLN A 356 42.86 0.89 -8.55
C GLN A 356 42.69 -0.63 -8.47
N ARG A 357 42.98 -1.25 -7.32
CA ARG A 357 42.73 -2.68 -7.05
C ARG A 357 41.31 -3.08 -7.44
N ALA A 358 40.30 -2.28 -7.05
CA ALA A 358 38.92 -2.58 -7.35
C ALA A 358 38.64 -2.61 -8.86
N SER A 359 39.23 -1.66 -9.60
CA SER A 359 39.06 -1.54 -11.05
C SER A 359 39.76 -2.67 -11.80
N VAL A 360 40.97 -3.08 -11.37
CA VAL A 360 41.74 -4.17 -11.99
C VAL A 360 41.12 -5.54 -11.70
N LEU A 361 40.66 -5.78 -10.47
CA LEU A 361 40.09 -7.07 -10.07
C LEU A 361 38.61 -7.25 -10.48
N SER A 362 37.91 -6.18 -10.87
CA SER A 362 36.49 -6.23 -11.27
C SER A 362 36.18 -7.06 -12.53
N GLY A 363 37.20 -7.55 -13.22
CA GLY A 363 37.09 -8.54 -14.31
C GLY A 363 36.68 -9.93 -13.82
N GLN A 364 37.09 -10.31 -12.61
CA GLN A 364 36.58 -11.49 -11.93
C GLN A 364 35.34 -11.11 -11.14
N LYS A 365 34.27 -11.91 -11.24
CA LYS A 365 33.21 -11.89 -10.23
C LYS A 365 33.90 -12.12 -8.90
N ARG A 366 34.06 -11.06 -8.10
CA ARG A 366 34.56 -11.14 -6.73
C ARG A 366 33.65 -12.13 -6.01
N ARG A 367 34.10 -13.38 -5.86
CA ARG A 367 33.55 -14.31 -4.88
C ARG A 367 33.94 -13.70 -3.55
N VAL A 368 33.11 -12.77 -3.11
CA VAL A 368 33.03 -12.49 -1.69
C VAL A 368 32.38 -13.75 -1.15
N GLU A 369 33.19 -14.62 -0.54
CA GLU A 369 32.67 -15.43 0.55
C GLU A 369 32.13 -14.41 1.55
N THR A 370 30.85 -14.08 1.40
CA THR A 370 30.11 -13.45 2.49
C THR A 370 30.36 -14.38 3.65
N GLY A 371 30.92 -13.87 4.75
CA GLY A 371 31.02 -14.58 6.03
C GLY A 371 29.62 -14.88 6.57
N ALA A 372 28.81 -15.58 5.79
CA ALA A 372 27.53 -16.12 6.13
C ALA A 372 27.84 -17.26 7.09
N ARG A 373 27.32 -17.13 8.31
CA ARG A 373 27.42 -18.19 9.31
C ARG A 373 26.77 -19.44 8.71
N ILE A 374 27.59 -20.44 8.40
CA ILE A 374 27.10 -21.75 7.99
C ILE A 374 26.75 -22.50 9.27
N ILE A 375 25.44 -22.69 9.50
CA ILE A 375 24.92 -23.47 10.63
C ILE A 375 24.37 -24.77 10.04
N ASP A 376 24.88 -25.91 10.51
CA ASP A 376 24.53 -27.26 10.01
C ASP A 376 24.76 -27.48 8.49
N GLY A 377 25.76 -26.81 7.91
CA GLY A 377 26.14 -26.99 6.50
C GLY A 377 25.26 -26.26 5.48
N LYS A 378 24.33 -25.40 5.93
CA LYS A 378 23.46 -24.58 5.08
C LYS A 378 23.70 -23.08 5.32
N ASN A 379 23.62 -22.28 4.26
CA ASN A 379 23.64 -20.81 4.38
C ASN A 379 22.25 -20.27 4.86
N LEU A 380 22.21 -18.99 5.24
CA LEU A 380 20.97 -18.36 5.71
C LEU A 380 19.85 -18.43 4.64
N LEU A 381 20.19 -18.30 3.36
CA LEU A 381 19.24 -18.41 2.25
C LEU A 381 18.56 -19.79 2.17
N GLU A 382 19.33 -20.87 2.31
CA GLU A 382 18.83 -22.25 2.30
C GLU A 382 17.97 -22.56 3.54
N ARG A 383 18.29 -21.93 4.68
CA ARG A 383 17.51 -22.02 5.91
C ARG A 383 16.20 -21.22 5.84
N LEU A 384 16.18 -20.12 5.10
CA LEU A 384 15.00 -19.26 4.86
C LEU A 384 14.03 -19.81 3.80
N GLY A 385 14.39 -20.89 3.08
CA GLY A 385 13.54 -21.47 2.03
C GLY A 385 13.87 -21.01 0.61
N GLY A 386 15.05 -20.43 0.39
CA GLY A 386 15.57 -20.07 -0.94
C GLY A 386 15.17 -18.67 -1.43
N GLU A 387 15.47 -18.38 -2.70
CA GLU A 387 15.26 -17.04 -3.31
C GLU A 387 13.79 -16.59 -3.25
N MET A 388 12.82 -17.51 -3.34
CA MET A 388 11.39 -17.19 -3.31
C MET A 388 10.93 -16.58 -1.98
N ALA A 389 11.49 -17.02 -0.85
CA ALA A 389 11.16 -16.47 0.46
C ALA A 389 11.64 -15.03 0.58
N VAL A 390 12.85 -14.74 0.10
CA VAL A 390 13.41 -13.38 0.09
C VAL A 390 12.63 -12.46 -0.84
N GLU A 391 12.18 -12.96 -1.99
CA GLU A 391 11.33 -12.19 -2.91
C GLU A 391 9.99 -11.80 -2.27
N ALA A 392 9.34 -12.73 -1.55
CA ALA A 392 8.10 -12.46 -0.80
C ALA A 392 8.30 -11.43 0.32
N VAL A 393 9.43 -11.51 1.04
CA VAL A 393 9.82 -10.50 2.06
C VAL A 393 9.99 -9.13 1.40
N VAL A 394 10.68 -9.06 0.26
CA VAL A 394 10.90 -7.80 -0.46
C VAL A 394 9.59 -7.20 -0.94
N ASP A 395 8.68 -8.01 -1.50
CA ASP A 395 7.40 -7.49 -1.94
C ASP A 395 6.55 -6.93 -0.78
N THR A 396 6.55 -7.63 0.35
CA THR A 396 5.89 -7.18 1.59
C THR A 396 6.53 -5.89 2.12
N LEU A 397 7.86 -5.83 2.15
CA LEU A 397 8.64 -4.67 2.57
C LEU A 397 8.29 -3.42 1.76
N TYR A 398 8.28 -3.49 0.44
CA TYR A 398 7.97 -2.33 -0.39
C TYR A 398 6.50 -1.88 -0.25
N GLY A 399 5.57 -2.79 0.05
CA GLY A 399 4.21 -2.43 0.43
C GLY A 399 4.17 -1.57 1.71
N ALA A 400 5.00 -1.92 2.70
CA ALA A 400 5.18 -1.17 3.94
C ALA A 400 5.83 0.20 3.71
N LEU A 401 6.93 0.23 2.94
CA LEU A 401 7.73 1.43 2.71
C LEU A 401 6.96 2.55 2.01
N ILE A 402 5.99 2.22 1.14
CA ILE A 402 5.14 3.22 0.46
C ILE A 402 4.10 3.84 1.41
N LEU A 403 3.84 3.20 2.55
CA LEU A 403 2.93 3.71 3.58
C LEU A 403 3.65 4.39 4.75
N ASP A 404 4.90 4.02 5.05
CA ASP A 404 5.68 4.59 6.16
C ASP A 404 6.06 6.06 5.88
N PRO A 405 5.52 7.05 6.61
CA PRO A 405 5.79 8.46 6.38
C PRO A 405 7.26 8.87 6.50
N ARG A 406 8.10 8.06 7.18
CA ARG A 406 9.53 8.33 7.39
C ARG A 406 10.38 8.07 6.15
N VAL A 407 9.90 7.22 5.25
CA VAL A 407 10.69 6.75 4.10
C VAL A 407 9.91 6.71 2.78
N LYS A 408 8.57 6.83 2.83
CA LYS A 408 7.67 6.84 1.67
C LYS A 408 8.14 7.80 0.58
N PHE A 409 8.69 8.96 0.94
CA PHE A 409 9.19 9.93 -0.03
C PHE A 409 10.19 9.32 -1.02
N PHE A 410 11.10 8.46 -0.57
CA PHE A 410 12.11 7.80 -1.41
C PHE A 410 11.52 6.75 -2.37
N PHE A 411 10.29 6.30 -2.13
CA PHE A 411 9.65 5.20 -2.85
C PHE A 411 8.42 5.63 -3.68
N LEU A 412 8.09 6.93 -3.74
CA LEU A 412 7.09 7.50 -4.65
C LEU A 412 7.65 7.63 -6.08
N LEU A 413 7.96 6.51 -6.71
CA LEU A 413 8.54 6.42 -8.05
C LEU A 413 7.58 5.74 -9.04
N ASP A 414 7.86 5.88 -10.34
CA ASP A 414 7.11 5.20 -11.39
C ASP A 414 7.18 3.67 -11.25
N ALA A 415 6.14 2.97 -11.73
CA ALA A 415 6.02 1.52 -11.58
C ALA A 415 7.19 0.73 -12.23
N SER A 416 7.82 1.29 -13.27
CA SER A 416 8.93 0.62 -13.98
C SER A 416 10.22 0.68 -13.16
N ARG A 417 10.52 1.84 -12.58
CA ARG A 417 11.67 2.08 -11.71
C ARG A 417 11.52 1.34 -10.38
N MET A 418 10.32 1.29 -9.82
CA MET A 418 10.02 0.48 -8.63
C MET A 418 10.28 -1.01 -8.85
N ARG A 419 9.92 -1.55 -10.03
CA ARG A 419 10.23 -2.95 -10.38
C ARG A 419 11.75 -3.20 -10.40
N GLN A 420 12.52 -2.30 -11.00
CA GLN A 420 13.99 -2.42 -11.04
C GLN A 420 14.62 -2.35 -9.64
N ILE A 421 14.14 -1.44 -8.79
CA ILE A 421 14.61 -1.26 -7.42
C ILE A 421 14.29 -2.51 -6.58
N LYS A 422 13.07 -3.07 -6.69
CA LYS A 422 12.71 -4.35 -6.07
C LYS A 422 13.66 -5.48 -6.48
N THR A 423 13.93 -5.63 -7.78
CA THR A 423 14.86 -6.66 -8.27
C THR A 423 16.27 -6.49 -7.69
N ARG A 424 16.77 -5.25 -7.60
CA ARG A 424 18.09 -4.97 -7.00
C ARG A 424 18.11 -5.24 -5.50
N MET A 425 17.03 -4.91 -4.78
CA MET A 425 16.88 -5.21 -3.36
C MET A 425 16.84 -6.73 -3.11
N THR A 426 16.09 -7.49 -3.92
CA THR A 426 16.09 -8.96 -3.86
C THR A 426 17.49 -9.51 -4.11
N GLN A 427 18.22 -8.99 -5.11
CA GLN A 427 19.60 -9.41 -5.36
C GLN A 427 20.54 -9.09 -4.18
N LEU A 428 20.39 -7.92 -3.57
CA LEU A 428 21.16 -7.52 -2.38
C LEU A 428 20.90 -8.46 -1.20
N LEU A 429 19.63 -8.72 -0.88
CA LEU A 429 19.27 -9.58 0.25
C LEU A 429 19.59 -11.05 0.00
N VAL A 430 19.39 -11.56 -1.23
CA VAL A 430 19.82 -12.92 -1.61
C VAL A 430 21.34 -13.07 -1.48
N GLY A 431 22.11 -12.08 -1.93
CA GLY A 431 23.56 -12.05 -1.75
C GLY A 431 23.96 -11.98 -0.28
N ALA A 432 23.30 -11.14 0.52
CA ALA A 432 23.54 -11.01 1.96
C ALA A 432 23.25 -12.31 2.72
N CYS A 433 22.24 -13.08 2.30
CA CYS A 433 21.90 -14.39 2.87
C CYS A 433 22.80 -15.55 2.38
N GLY A 434 23.80 -15.29 1.53
CA GLY A 434 24.75 -16.30 1.03
C GLY A 434 24.34 -16.99 -0.27
N GLY A 435 23.45 -16.38 -1.07
CA GLY A 435 23.04 -16.88 -2.38
C GLY A 435 24.08 -16.71 -3.50
N PRO A 436 23.90 -17.41 -4.63
CA PRO A 436 24.85 -17.38 -5.76
C PRO A 436 24.85 -16.04 -6.53
N ARG A 437 23.81 -15.23 -6.33
CA ARG A 437 23.65 -13.90 -6.95
C ARG A 437 24.36 -12.86 -6.08
N LEU A 438 25.51 -12.39 -6.56
CA LEU A 438 26.31 -11.38 -5.89
C LEU A 438 25.81 -9.98 -6.29
N TYR A 439 25.41 -9.19 -5.30
CA TYR A 439 25.22 -7.75 -5.47
C TYR A 439 26.56 -7.05 -5.21
N ASP A 440 26.93 -6.13 -6.10
CA ASP A 440 28.17 -5.37 -5.96
C ASP A 440 28.04 -4.30 -4.88
N ILE A 441 28.51 -4.63 -3.67
CA ILE A 441 28.50 -3.75 -2.50
C ILE A 441 29.21 -2.42 -2.79
N ALA A 442 30.24 -2.41 -3.66
CA ALA A 442 30.94 -1.18 -4.02
C ALA A 442 30.02 -0.15 -4.71
N LYS A 443 28.88 -0.59 -5.27
CA LYS A 443 27.86 0.28 -5.85
C LYS A 443 26.88 0.85 -4.83
N LEU A 444 26.81 0.32 -3.60
CA LEU A 444 25.88 0.84 -2.60
C LEU A 444 26.21 2.27 -2.21
N LYS A 445 27.48 2.56 -1.92
CA LYS A 445 27.90 3.91 -1.51
C LYS A 445 27.63 4.93 -2.63
N PRO A 446 28.12 4.80 -3.87
CA PRO A 446 27.82 5.74 -4.95
C PRO A 446 26.31 5.87 -5.25
N ALA A 447 25.56 4.76 -5.18
CA ALA A 447 24.13 4.79 -5.48
C ALA A 447 23.30 5.53 -4.42
N HIS A 448 23.72 5.51 -3.15
CA HIS A 448 23.00 6.18 -2.06
C HIS A 448 23.64 7.50 -1.64
N PHE A 449 24.85 7.82 -2.14
CA PHE A 449 25.63 8.99 -1.75
C PHE A 449 24.81 10.27 -1.89
N HIS A 450 24.07 10.46 -3.00
CA HIS A 450 23.29 11.66 -3.29
C HIS A 450 21.89 11.69 -2.64
N HIS A 451 21.48 10.66 -1.88
CA HIS A 451 20.10 10.54 -1.40
C HIS A 451 19.84 11.07 0.02
N ASN A 452 20.82 11.73 0.66
CA ASN A 452 20.70 12.30 2.02
C ASN A 452 20.02 11.36 3.04
N ILE A 453 20.34 10.08 2.96
CA ILE A 453 19.79 9.05 3.84
C ILE A 453 20.51 9.13 5.18
N THR A 454 19.76 9.36 6.25
CA THR A 454 20.26 9.46 7.62
C THR A 454 20.14 8.11 8.34
N ASP A 455 20.74 7.98 9.52
CA ASP A 455 20.55 6.81 10.37
C ASP A 455 19.08 6.59 10.73
N TYR A 456 18.31 7.68 10.88
CA TYR A 456 16.88 7.64 11.12
C TYR A 456 16.11 6.96 9.97
N HIS A 457 16.42 7.32 8.72
CA HIS A 457 15.82 6.69 7.53
C HIS A 457 16.24 5.21 7.41
N PHE A 458 17.51 4.90 7.70
CA PHE A 458 18.00 3.53 7.67
C PHE A 458 17.33 2.64 8.73
N ASP A 459 17.16 3.16 9.95
CA ASP A 459 16.48 2.46 11.04
C ASP A 459 15.02 2.16 10.69
N ALA A 460 14.31 3.12 10.10
CA ALA A 460 12.95 2.91 9.62
C ALA A 460 12.86 1.78 8.57
N VAL A 461 13.80 1.68 7.63
CA VAL A 461 13.85 0.56 6.67
C VAL A 461 14.12 -0.77 7.36
N CYS A 462 15.03 -0.82 8.35
CA CYS A 462 15.32 -2.01 9.13
C CYS A 462 14.11 -2.49 9.96
N GLU A 463 13.34 -1.57 10.53
CA GLU A 463 12.10 -1.87 11.25
C GLU A 463 11.04 -2.44 10.30
N ASN A 464 10.83 -1.83 9.13
CA ASN A 464 9.93 -2.34 8.10
C ASN A 464 10.36 -3.72 7.60
N LEU A 465 11.67 -3.96 7.47
CA LEU A 465 12.21 -5.27 7.10
C LEU A 465 11.94 -6.32 8.18
N ARG A 466 12.16 -5.99 9.47
CA ARG A 466 11.84 -6.87 10.59
C ARG A 466 10.37 -7.30 10.55
N VAL A 467 9.46 -6.34 10.48
CA VAL A 467 8.02 -6.61 10.48
C VAL A 467 7.57 -7.36 9.23
N SER A 468 8.17 -7.08 8.07
CA SER A 468 7.90 -7.82 6.83
C SER A 468 8.32 -9.28 6.95
N CYS A 469 9.48 -9.55 7.53
CA CYS A 469 9.94 -10.91 7.81
C CYS A 469 9.01 -11.64 8.79
N GLU A 470 8.56 -10.97 9.87
CA GLU A 470 7.61 -11.52 10.84
C GLU A 470 6.29 -11.93 10.19
N VAL A 471 5.75 -11.11 9.28
CA VAL A 471 4.48 -11.41 8.58
C VAL A 471 4.63 -12.50 7.53
N THR A 472 5.83 -12.70 6.98
CA THR A 472 6.13 -13.85 6.10
C THR A 472 6.46 -15.13 6.88
N ASP A 473 6.13 -15.21 8.17
CA ASP A 473 6.36 -16.36 9.05
C ASP A 473 7.83 -16.79 9.17
N ILE A 474 8.77 -15.85 9.01
CA ILE A 474 10.20 -16.14 9.21
C ILE A 474 10.50 -16.20 10.72
N PRO A 475 11.14 -17.28 11.23
CA PRO A 475 11.54 -17.37 12.63
C PRO A 475 12.43 -16.22 13.08
N SER A 476 12.17 -15.66 14.27
CA SER A 476 12.88 -14.49 14.82
C SER A 476 14.40 -14.63 14.84
N ALA A 477 14.92 -15.83 15.13
CA ALA A 477 16.35 -16.11 15.10
C ALA A 477 17.00 -15.85 13.72
N PHE A 478 16.27 -16.09 12.62
CA PHE A 478 16.75 -15.80 11.27
C PHE A 478 16.58 -14.32 10.90
N ILE A 479 15.54 -13.67 11.45
CA ILE A 479 15.34 -12.22 11.28
C ILE A 479 16.51 -11.45 11.89
N ASP A 480 16.91 -11.82 13.10
CA ASP A 480 18.03 -11.16 13.78
C ASP A 480 19.36 -11.38 13.02
N GLU A 481 19.60 -12.59 12.50
CA GLU A 481 20.77 -12.91 11.67
C GLU A 481 20.79 -12.09 10.35
N LEU A 482 19.62 -11.92 9.71
CA LEU A 482 19.47 -11.08 8.53
C LEU A 482 19.72 -9.60 8.84
N LEU A 483 19.14 -9.08 9.91
CA LEU A 483 19.30 -7.68 10.30
C LEU A 483 20.73 -7.38 10.75
N GLU A 484 21.40 -8.28 11.46
CA GLU A 484 22.84 -8.19 11.75
C GLU A 484 23.67 -8.03 10.47
N THR A 485 23.27 -8.68 9.39
CA THR A 485 23.94 -8.58 8.09
C THR A 485 23.62 -7.27 7.39
N VAL A 486 22.35 -6.85 7.36
CA VAL A 486 21.91 -5.59 6.75
C VAL A 486 22.51 -4.37 7.44
N VAL A 487 22.63 -4.39 8.77
CA VAL A 487 23.23 -3.30 9.57
C VAL A 487 24.68 -3.03 9.17
N LYS A 488 25.43 -4.01 8.65
CA LYS A 488 26.80 -3.80 8.13
C LYS A 488 26.84 -2.83 6.94
N PHE A 489 25.73 -2.67 6.21
CA PHE A 489 25.64 -1.73 5.09
C PHE A 489 25.34 -0.29 5.53
N ARG A 490 25.03 -0.06 6.81
CA ARG A 490 24.65 1.26 7.35
C ARG A 490 25.63 2.34 6.92
N GLN A 491 26.91 2.18 7.23
CA GLN A 491 27.93 3.18 6.93
C GLN A 491 28.01 3.48 5.42
N GLN A 492 27.84 2.48 4.55
CA GLN A 492 27.89 2.70 3.11
C GLN A 492 26.68 3.51 2.61
N ILE A 493 25.52 3.30 3.21
CA ILE A 493 24.27 3.98 2.82
C ILE A 493 24.19 5.39 3.42
N THR A 494 24.61 5.58 4.68
CA THR A 494 24.49 6.88 5.38
C THR A 494 25.69 7.81 5.19
N SER A 495 26.84 7.31 4.71
CA SER A 495 28.08 8.11 4.59
C SER A 495 27.95 9.38 3.76
N GLY A 496 27.08 9.41 2.75
CA GLY A 496 26.85 10.62 1.94
C GLY A 496 26.32 11.79 2.77
N CYS A 497 25.39 11.53 3.68
CA CYS A 497 24.87 12.56 4.59
C CYS A 497 25.92 13.01 5.60
N THR A 498 26.66 12.07 6.21
CA THR A 498 27.64 12.38 7.26
C THR A 498 28.80 13.22 6.73
N ILE A 499 29.35 12.85 5.57
CA ILE A 499 30.49 13.56 4.97
C ILE A 499 30.07 14.98 4.57
N ARG A 500 28.90 15.13 3.95
CA ARG A 500 28.41 16.46 3.54
C ARG A 500 28.06 17.36 4.71
N LEU A 501 27.53 16.82 5.81
CA LEU A 501 27.29 17.62 7.01
C LEU A 501 28.59 18.19 7.59
N GLU A 502 29.66 17.38 7.59
CA GLU A 502 30.97 17.84 8.06
C GLU A 502 31.58 18.91 7.14
N ILE A 503 31.46 18.75 5.82
CA ILE A 503 31.91 19.75 4.84
C ILE A 503 31.09 21.05 4.99
N ALA A 504 29.77 20.93 5.12
CA ALA A 504 28.87 22.07 5.27
C ALA A 504 29.21 22.87 6.54
N HIS A 505 29.43 22.21 7.69
CA HIS A 505 29.85 22.89 8.92
C HIS A 505 31.18 23.63 8.77
N ARG A 506 32.19 23.02 8.13
CA ARG A 506 33.47 23.68 7.86
C ARG A 506 33.30 24.93 6.99
N LYS A 507 32.43 24.88 5.97
CA LYS A 507 32.13 26.03 5.11
C LYS A 507 31.35 27.13 5.83
N THR A 508 30.46 26.79 6.77
CA THR A 508 29.77 27.79 7.61
C THR A 508 30.70 28.50 8.59
N GLU A 509 31.77 27.83 9.04
CA GLU A 509 32.78 28.41 9.94
C GLU A 509 33.90 29.16 9.20
N SER A 510 34.00 29.00 7.88
CA SER A 510 35.02 29.66 7.05
C SER A 510 34.69 31.14 6.81
N ALA A 511 35.69 32.01 6.93
CA ALA A 511 35.56 33.43 6.62
C ALA A 511 36.08 33.72 5.19
N GLY A 512 35.24 34.27 4.31
CA GLY A 512 35.63 34.64 2.94
C GLY A 512 34.57 34.32 1.87
N THR A 513 34.99 34.28 0.59
CA THR A 513 34.13 33.98 -0.58
C THR A 513 33.69 32.52 -0.66
N ASP A 514 34.35 31.63 0.10
CA ASP A 514 34.12 30.19 0.07
C ASP A 514 33.04 29.72 1.06
N SER A 515 32.50 30.64 1.87
CA SER A 515 31.42 30.32 2.80
C SER A 515 30.10 30.09 2.03
N LEU A 516 29.27 29.18 2.54
CA LEU A 516 27.93 28.92 1.97
C LEU A 516 27.10 30.21 1.88
N TYR A 517 27.23 31.08 2.89
CA TYR A 517 26.63 32.41 2.91
C TYR A 517 27.07 33.29 1.72
N SER A 518 28.37 33.36 1.44
CA SER A 518 28.91 34.14 0.32
C SER A 518 28.50 33.56 -1.03
N GLN A 519 28.53 32.23 -1.18
CA GLN A 519 28.17 31.51 -2.41
C GLN A 519 26.68 31.64 -2.76
N LEU A 520 25.81 31.70 -1.75
CA LEU A 520 24.38 31.96 -1.93
C LEU A 520 24.06 33.36 -2.43
N GLY A 521 25.02 34.29 -2.46
CA GLY A 521 24.80 35.70 -2.77
C GLY A 521 24.49 36.54 -1.53
N MET A 522 24.96 36.11 -0.34
CA MET A 522 24.75 36.76 0.94
C MET A 522 23.25 36.99 1.22
N LYS A 523 22.91 38.05 1.96
CA LYS A 523 21.53 38.37 2.36
C LYS A 523 20.56 38.50 1.17
N ASP A 524 20.98 39.17 0.10
CA ASP A 524 20.13 39.37 -1.08
C ASP A 524 19.83 38.04 -1.79
N GLY A 525 20.83 37.16 -1.85
CA GLY A 525 20.70 35.83 -2.41
C GLY A 525 19.77 34.91 -1.62
N ILE A 526 19.82 34.94 -0.28
CA ILE A 526 18.89 34.20 0.58
C ILE A 526 17.45 34.66 0.36
N VAL A 527 17.20 35.97 0.25
CA VAL A 527 15.86 36.51 -0.04
C VAL A 527 15.34 36.01 -1.39
N VAL A 528 16.18 36.04 -2.43
CA VAL A 528 15.84 35.52 -3.76
C VAL A 528 15.54 34.02 -3.72
N PHE A 529 16.33 33.24 -3.00
CA PHE A 529 16.08 31.82 -2.78
C PHE A 529 14.74 31.59 -2.08
N VAL A 530 14.48 32.29 -0.98
CA VAL A 530 13.24 32.16 -0.19
C VAL A 530 12.02 32.51 -1.05
N ASP A 531 12.10 33.54 -1.90
CA ASP A 531 11.01 33.88 -2.83
C ASP A 531 10.73 32.77 -3.86
N LYS A 532 11.77 32.14 -4.41
CA LYS A 532 11.62 30.99 -5.31
C LYS A 532 11.08 29.76 -4.59
N LEU A 533 11.57 29.49 -3.39
CA LEU A 533 11.12 28.40 -2.53
C LEU A 533 9.62 28.54 -2.26
N PHE A 534 9.14 29.71 -1.84
CA PHE A 534 7.71 29.90 -1.56
C PHE A 534 6.83 29.75 -2.80
N LYS A 535 7.30 30.15 -3.99
CA LYS A 535 6.56 29.86 -5.25
C LYS A 535 6.39 28.35 -5.45
N ARG A 536 7.42 27.55 -5.16
CA ARG A 536 7.39 26.08 -5.27
C ARG A 536 6.55 25.43 -4.17
N LEU A 537 6.67 25.90 -2.93
CA LEU A 537 5.88 25.41 -1.79
C LEU A 537 4.37 25.62 -2.02
N HIS A 538 3.98 26.75 -2.62
CA HIS A 538 2.57 27.00 -2.99
C HIS A 538 2.09 26.16 -4.18
N ALA A 539 3.00 25.72 -5.07
CA ALA A 539 2.66 24.85 -6.18
C ALA A 539 2.59 23.36 -5.78
N ASP A 540 3.29 22.95 -4.72
CA ASP A 540 3.33 21.57 -4.27
C ASP A 540 2.07 21.21 -3.46
N GLN A 541 1.12 20.52 -4.10
CA GLN A 541 -0.14 20.10 -3.49
C GLN A 541 0.02 19.25 -2.21
N ARG A 542 1.20 18.66 -1.98
CA ARG A 542 1.49 17.82 -0.80
C ARG A 542 1.71 18.64 0.47
N ILE A 543 2.20 19.87 0.34
CA ILE A 543 2.59 20.73 1.49
C ILE A 543 2.08 22.17 1.39
N ALA A 544 1.49 22.57 0.25
CA ALA A 544 0.95 23.91 0.03
C ALA A 544 -0.04 24.35 1.12
N TYR A 545 -0.78 23.39 1.70
CA TYR A 545 -1.74 23.66 2.76
C TYR A 545 -1.11 24.22 4.05
N PHE A 546 0.18 23.93 4.34
CA PHE A 546 0.87 24.51 5.49
C PHE A 546 1.18 26.00 5.32
N PHE A 547 1.24 26.45 4.05
CA PHE A 547 1.57 27.82 3.68
C PHE A 547 0.32 28.63 3.28
N ALA A 548 -0.84 27.97 3.20
CA ALA A 548 -2.15 28.54 2.91
C ALA A 548 -2.62 29.49 4.04
N GLY A 549 -3.02 30.71 3.70
CA GLY A 549 -3.48 31.72 4.68
C GLY A 549 -2.42 32.27 5.64
N SER A 550 -1.17 31.90 5.45
CA SER A 550 -0.04 32.35 6.26
C SER A 550 0.35 33.80 5.91
N LYS A 551 0.92 34.57 6.85
CA LYS A 551 1.54 35.86 6.53
C LYS A 551 2.84 35.58 5.77
N THR A 552 2.74 35.21 4.49
CA THR A 552 3.85 34.70 3.67
C THR A 552 5.07 35.60 3.78
N GLU A 553 4.90 36.91 3.70
CA GLU A 553 5.99 37.87 3.81
C GLU A 553 6.69 37.86 5.18
N VAL A 554 5.94 37.66 6.28
CA VAL A 554 6.52 37.55 7.63
C VAL A 554 7.28 36.22 7.78
N ILE A 555 6.76 35.13 7.20
CA ILE A 555 7.44 33.82 7.28
C ILE A 555 8.68 33.83 6.39
N LYS A 556 8.61 34.42 5.20
CA LYS A 556 9.79 34.63 4.33
C LYS A 556 10.86 35.44 5.04
N GLU A 557 10.50 36.53 5.72
CA GLU A 557 11.43 37.35 6.50
C GLU A 557 12.09 36.52 7.63
N LYS A 558 11.30 35.79 8.41
CA LYS A 558 11.81 34.97 9.52
C LYS A 558 12.62 33.77 9.06
N LEU A 559 12.22 33.13 7.97
CA LEU A 559 12.97 32.05 7.33
C LEU A 559 14.28 32.59 6.77
N SER A 560 14.28 33.77 6.13
CA SER A 560 15.50 34.39 5.61
C SER A 560 16.51 34.66 6.73
N LEU A 561 16.06 35.20 7.88
CA LEU A 561 16.92 35.39 9.06
C LEU A 561 17.44 34.08 9.65
N TYR A 562 16.62 33.03 9.62
CA TYR A 562 17.05 31.72 10.11
C TYR A 562 18.07 31.05 9.19
N LEU A 563 17.88 31.17 7.88
CA LEU A 563 18.83 30.70 6.87
C LEU A 563 20.13 31.51 6.88
N ASP A 564 20.06 32.82 7.15
CA ASP A 564 21.21 33.70 7.37
C ASP A 564 22.10 33.11 8.47
N GLN A 565 21.51 32.81 9.64
CA GLN A 565 22.21 32.17 10.75
C GLN A 565 22.74 30.77 10.41
N ILE A 566 21.93 29.90 9.77
CA ILE A 566 22.34 28.51 9.48
C ILE A 566 23.52 28.46 8.49
N PHE A 567 23.56 29.35 7.50
CA PHE A 567 24.58 29.31 6.45
C PHE A 567 25.85 30.10 6.78
N GLY A 568 25.96 30.65 8.00
CA GLY A 568 27.16 31.33 8.50
C GLY A 568 27.15 32.85 8.34
N GLY A 569 25.97 33.46 8.24
CA GLY A 569 25.79 34.90 8.21
C GLY A 569 25.91 35.57 9.58
N VAL A 570 25.94 36.90 9.56
CA VAL A 570 26.26 37.73 10.76
C VAL A 570 25.02 38.02 11.61
N ASP A 571 23.83 37.90 11.01
CA ASP A 571 22.56 38.18 11.67
C ASP A 571 22.05 36.93 12.40
N GLU A 572 21.78 37.06 13.71
CA GLU A 572 21.17 35.99 14.51
C GLU A 572 19.64 35.96 14.33
N TYR A 573 19.07 34.76 14.32
CA TYR A 573 17.63 34.56 14.32
C TYR A 573 17.02 35.01 15.65
N THR A 574 16.35 36.15 15.64
CA THR A 574 15.66 36.71 16.81
C THR A 574 14.18 36.27 16.92
N GLY A 575 13.76 35.26 16.17
CA GLY A 575 12.37 34.81 16.13
C GLY A 575 11.99 33.89 17.30
N ARG A 576 10.75 33.39 17.28
CA ARG A 576 10.29 32.41 18.27
C ARG A 576 11.00 31.08 18.05
N ASP A 577 11.19 30.33 19.13
CA ASP A 577 11.80 28.99 19.10
C ASP A 577 11.12 28.09 18.06
N ILE A 578 11.92 27.44 17.22
CA ILE A 578 11.46 26.72 16.03
C ILE A 578 10.68 25.47 16.43
N ALA A 579 11.15 24.74 17.45
CA ALA A 579 10.41 23.59 17.98
C ALA A 579 9.07 24.02 18.56
N GLN A 580 9.02 25.13 19.29
CA GLN A 580 7.78 25.65 19.84
C GLN A 580 6.79 26.09 18.75
N VAL A 581 7.25 26.78 17.71
CA VAL A 581 6.40 27.23 16.58
C VAL A 581 5.84 26.04 15.81
N HIS A 582 6.67 25.04 15.52
CA HIS A 582 6.24 23.86 14.76
C HIS A 582 5.47 22.85 15.60
N SER A 583 5.57 22.86 16.94
CA SER A 583 4.77 21.97 17.81
C SER A 583 3.25 22.12 17.65
N LEU A 584 2.80 23.31 17.25
CA LEU A 584 1.39 23.62 17.01
C LEU A 584 0.94 23.24 15.59
N ILE A 585 1.90 22.98 14.69
CA ILE A 585 1.67 22.68 13.28
C ILE A 585 1.96 21.19 13.09
N GLN A 586 0.98 20.42 12.63
CA GLN A 586 1.08 18.95 12.59
C GLN A 586 1.95 18.44 11.42
N ILE A 587 3.24 18.80 11.40
CA ILE A 587 4.21 18.38 10.38
C ILE A 587 4.68 16.95 10.68
N SER A 588 4.63 16.10 9.66
CA SER A 588 5.16 14.73 9.68
C SER A 588 6.46 14.65 8.89
N ASP A 589 7.20 13.55 9.02
CA ASP A 589 8.44 13.32 8.27
C ASP A 589 8.25 13.47 6.75
N PHE A 590 7.17 12.91 6.20
CA PHE A 590 6.82 13.05 4.78
C PHE A 590 6.71 14.51 4.32
N HIS A 591 6.11 15.37 5.14
CA HIS A 591 5.95 16.79 4.80
C HIS A 591 7.29 17.53 4.84
N PHE A 592 8.15 17.18 5.80
CA PHE A 592 9.49 17.74 5.89
C PHE A 592 10.36 17.32 4.70
N ASP A 593 10.27 16.06 4.25
CA ASP A 593 10.98 15.59 3.06
C ASP A 593 10.55 16.35 1.79
N CYS A 594 9.25 16.60 1.64
CA CYS A 594 8.72 17.40 0.53
C CYS A 594 9.26 18.84 0.56
N PHE A 595 9.39 19.43 1.76
CA PHE A 595 9.98 20.75 1.96
C PHE A 595 11.47 20.76 1.59
N ILE A 596 12.24 19.78 2.06
CA ILE A 596 13.67 19.64 1.75
C ILE A 596 13.90 19.49 0.24
N HIS A 597 13.04 18.71 -0.43
CA HIS A 597 13.10 18.59 -1.89
C HIS A 597 12.82 19.91 -2.61
N ALA A 598 11.83 20.68 -2.14
CA ALA A 598 11.55 22.01 -2.69
C ALA A 598 12.73 22.98 -2.47
N CYS A 599 13.41 22.90 -1.31
CA CYS A 599 14.64 23.64 -1.04
C CYS A 599 15.75 23.29 -2.03
N ALA A 600 16.05 22.00 -2.23
CA ALA A 600 17.08 21.54 -3.16
C ALA A 600 16.87 22.10 -4.57
N GLN A 601 15.64 22.02 -5.09
CA GLN A 601 15.32 22.54 -6.42
C GLN A 601 15.41 24.07 -6.49
N SER A 602 15.09 24.77 -5.40
CA SER A 602 15.15 26.24 -5.34
C SER A 602 16.59 26.76 -5.23
N PHE A 603 17.48 26.02 -4.57
CA PHE A 603 18.92 26.29 -4.55
C PHE A 603 19.55 26.13 -5.93
N ALA A 604 19.25 25.01 -6.62
CA ALA A 604 19.71 24.78 -7.99
C ALA A 604 19.24 25.87 -8.96
N GLU A 605 17.99 26.34 -8.85
CA GLU A 605 17.47 27.46 -9.64
C GLU A 605 18.08 28.82 -9.28
N SER A 606 18.74 28.92 -8.13
CA SER A 606 19.45 30.12 -7.69
C SER A 606 20.91 30.15 -8.15
N GLY A 607 21.34 29.13 -8.90
CA GLY A 607 22.67 29.09 -9.53
C GLY A 607 23.75 28.49 -8.64
N LEU A 608 23.39 27.86 -7.52
CA LEU A 608 24.31 27.04 -6.74
C LEU A 608 24.68 25.78 -7.52
N ASP A 609 25.94 25.37 -7.42
CA ASP A 609 26.39 24.08 -7.88
C ASP A 609 25.78 22.94 -7.05
N GLU A 610 25.89 21.71 -7.56
CA GLU A 610 25.27 20.53 -6.97
C GLU A 610 25.84 20.22 -5.57
N ASP A 611 27.13 20.44 -5.36
CA ASP A 611 27.79 20.17 -4.07
C ASP A 611 27.33 21.16 -3.01
N SER A 612 27.34 22.46 -3.31
CA SER A 612 26.86 23.50 -2.38
C SER A 612 25.35 23.40 -2.13
N THR A 613 24.56 22.95 -3.11
CA THR A 613 23.12 22.67 -2.92
C THR A 613 22.92 21.53 -1.92
N ASP A 614 23.65 20.44 -2.07
CA ASP A 614 23.55 19.28 -1.16
C ASP A 614 24.01 19.64 0.26
N GLU A 615 25.05 20.47 0.41
CA GLU A 615 25.53 20.97 1.70
C GLU A 615 24.47 21.83 2.41
N CYS A 616 23.81 22.75 1.69
CA CYS A 616 22.70 23.54 2.25
C CYS A 616 21.53 22.66 2.69
N VAL A 617 21.18 21.65 1.88
CA VAL A 617 20.11 20.70 2.19
C VAL A 617 20.41 19.90 3.44
N VAL A 618 21.66 19.43 3.61
CA VAL A 618 22.05 18.62 4.77
C VAL A 618 22.03 19.44 6.08
N LEU A 619 22.36 20.74 6.03
CA LEU A 619 22.20 21.63 7.20
C LEU A 619 20.74 21.86 7.58
N LEU A 620 19.83 21.94 6.60
CA LEU A 620 18.40 22.02 6.85
C LEU A 620 17.87 20.70 7.43
N GLU A 621 18.33 19.57 6.90
CA GLU A 621 17.98 18.22 7.36
C GLU A 621 18.37 17.98 8.83
N ALA A 622 19.52 18.50 9.27
CA ALA A 622 19.96 18.41 10.68
C ALA A 622 18.96 19.05 11.67
N ASN A 623 18.10 19.96 11.20
CA ASN A 623 17.07 20.62 11.99
C ASN A 623 15.70 19.91 11.97
N ARG A 624 15.58 18.75 11.31
CA ARG A 624 14.34 17.92 11.29
C ARG A 624 13.77 17.73 12.69
N ALA A 625 14.64 17.47 13.66
CA ALA A 625 14.25 17.19 15.04
C ALA A 625 13.48 18.35 15.69
N SER A 626 13.70 19.58 15.23
CA SER A 626 13.09 20.81 15.71
C SER A 626 11.84 21.21 14.93
N VAL A 627 11.50 20.50 13.84
CA VAL A 627 10.37 20.86 12.95
C VAL A 627 9.30 19.77 12.93
N VAL A 628 9.68 18.49 12.96
CA VAL A 628 8.73 17.38 12.92
C VAL A 628 8.21 17.04 14.33
N ASN A 629 6.89 16.89 14.49
CA ASN A 629 6.28 16.66 15.81
C ASN A 629 6.62 15.27 16.38
N SER A 630 7.01 15.21 17.65
CA SER A 630 7.43 13.98 18.36
C SER A 630 6.34 12.92 18.47
N ASN A 631 5.08 13.31 18.72
CA ASN A 631 3.92 12.39 18.74
C ASN A 631 3.62 11.74 17.38
N ARG A 632 4.23 12.24 16.31
CA ARG A 632 4.16 11.67 14.95
C ARG A 632 5.46 10.99 14.54
N ARG A 633 6.40 10.73 15.44
CA ARG A 633 7.59 9.90 15.15
C ARG A 633 7.42 8.44 15.55
N ASP A 634 6.48 8.16 16.46
CA ASP A 634 6.13 6.82 16.91
C ASP A 634 5.15 6.18 15.90
N HIS A 635 5.69 5.41 14.96
CA HIS A 635 4.92 4.78 13.89
C HIS A 635 4.85 3.27 14.12
N ASP A 636 3.65 2.75 14.32
CA ASP A 636 3.41 1.32 14.40
C ASP A 636 3.48 0.69 12.99
N VAL A 637 4.67 0.22 12.65
CA VAL A 637 4.97 -0.49 11.40
C VAL A 637 4.05 -1.71 11.21
N ARG A 638 3.65 -2.41 12.28
CA ARG A 638 2.74 -3.57 12.19
C ARG A 638 1.33 -3.14 11.77
N LYS A 639 0.83 -2.03 12.32
CA LYS A 639 -0.47 -1.47 11.93
C LYS A 639 -0.48 -1.04 10.47
N MET A 640 0.60 -0.41 10.00
CA MET A 640 0.75 -0.01 8.59
C MET A 640 0.84 -1.21 7.65
N LEU A 641 1.57 -2.26 8.04
CA LEU A 641 1.66 -3.48 7.25
C LEU A 641 0.33 -4.26 7.23
N ALA A 642 -0.44 -4.26 8.33
CA ALA A 642 -1.79 -4.83 8.36
C ALA A 642 -2.76 -4.10 7.42
N LEU A 643 -2.58 -2.79 7.24
CA LEU A 643 -3.29 -2.00 6.23
C LEU A 643 -2.83 -2.33 4.80
N ALA A 644 -1.51 -2.51 4.58
CA ALA A 644 -0.93 -2.84 3.28
C ALA A 644 -1.27 -4.26 2.79
N ASN A 645 -1.27 -5.23 3.71
CA ASN A 645 -1.53 -6.65 3.42
C ASN A 645 -3.01 -7.03 3.50
N LYS A 646 -3.91 -6.07 3.74
CA LYS A 646 -5.33 -6.33 3.61
C LYS A 646 -5.62 -6.51 2.12
N LYS A 647 -5.72 -7.78 1.70
CA LYS A 647 -6.15 -8.13 0.34
C LYS A 647 -7.36 -7.28 -0.01
N THR A 648 -7.31 -6.65 -1.17
CA THR A 648 -8.45 -5.88 -1.66
C THR A 648 -9.64 -6.82 -1.80
N LEU A 649 -10.87 -6.31 -1.69
CA LEU A 649 -12.06 -7.15 -1.92
C LEU A 649 -11.99 -7.83 -3.29
N PHE A 650 -11.39 -7.15 -4.29
CA PHE A 650 -11.06 -7.71 -5.59
C PHE A 650 -10.21 -8.99 -5.52
N GLU A 651 -9.12 -8.99 -4.76
CA GLU A 651 -8.24 -10.15 -4.60
C GLU A 651 -8.88 -11.27 -3.78
N ILE A 652 -9.62 -10.92 -2.72
CA ILE A 652 -10.34 -11.90 -1.88
C ILE A 652 -11.39 -12.65 -2.69
N LEU A 653 -12.10 -11.94 -3.57
CA LEU A 653 -13.15 -12.50 -4.41
C LEU A 653 -12.63 -13.32 -5.59
N GLY A 654 -11.31 -13.34 -5.85
CA GLY A 654 -10.71 -14.13 -6.94
C GLY A 654 -10.51 -13.36 -8.24
N GLY A 655 -10.47 -12.02 -8.19
CA GLY A 655 -10.12 -11.15 -9.32
C GLY A 655 -11.20 -11.01 -10.39
N GLU A 656 -10.80 -10.51 -11.56
CA GLU A 656 -11.72 -10.11 -12.65
C GLU A 656 -12.55 -11.29 -13.18
N SER A 657 -11.98 -12.49 -13.27
CA SER A 657 -12.68 -13.67 -13.77
C SER A 657 -13.81 -14.11 -12.84
N SER A 658 -13.56 -14.09 -11.53
CA SER A 658 -14.56 -14.45 -10.53
C SER A 658 -15.69 -13.41 -10.48
N ILE A 659 -15.36 -12.12 -10.45
CA ILE A 659 -16.36 -11.04 -10.46
C ILE A 659 -17.19 -11.08 -11.74
N THR A 660 -16.57 -11.33 -12.89
CA THR A 660 -17.29 -11.50 -14.16
C THR A 660 -18.23 -12.70 -14.11
N GLY A 661 -17.79 -13.84 -13.54
CA GLY A 661 -18.63 -15.00 -13.32
C GLY A 661 -19.82 -14.74 -12.39
N VAL A 662 -19.61 -13.99 -11.30
CA VAL A 662 -20.69 -13.58 -10.38
C VAL A 662 -21.67 -12.65 -11.09
N VAL A 663 -21.18 -11.66 -11.83
CA VAL A 663 -22.00 -10.74 -12.63
C VAL A 663 -22.82 -11.49 -13.68
N ASP A 664 -22.23 -12.51 -14.32
CA ASP A 664 -22.92 -13.34 -15.29
C ASP A 664 -24.07 -14.14 -14.66
N LYS A 665 -23.83 -14.78 -13.51
CA LYS A 665 -24.87 -15.50 -12.74
C LYS A 665 -25.97 -14.57 -12.26
N VAL A 666 -25.62 -13.40 -11.70
CA VAL A 666 -26.59 -12.38 -11.26
C VAL A 666 -27.45 -11.95 -12.43
N TYR A 667 -26.87 -11.73 -13.61
CA TYR A 667 -27.64 -11.38 -14.81
C TYR A 667 -28.61 -12.51 -15.19
N GLU A 668 -28.16 -13.77 -15.19
CA GLU A 668 -29.01 -14.93 -15.50
C GLU A 668 -30.17 -15.06 -14.51
N MET A 669 -29.91 -14.88 -13.22
CA MET A 669 -30.94 -14.86 -12.18
C MET A 669 -31.90 -13.67 -12.34
N ALA A 670 -31.38 -12.48 -12.68
CA ALA A 670 -32.20 -11.28 -12.88
C ALA A 670 -33.17 -11.40 -14.06
N VAL A 671 -32.82 -12.18 -15.10
CA VAL A 671 -33.72 -12.49 -16.21
C VAL A 671 -34.86 -13.44 -15.79
N LEU A 672 -34.62 -14.30 -14.80
CA LEU A 672 -35.63 -15.22 -14.26
C LEU A 672 -36.48 -14.58 -13.15
N ASP A 673 -35.95 -13.58 -12.44
CA ASP A 673 -36.64 -12.88 -11.36
C ASP A 673 -37.76 -11.99 -11.91
N SER A 674 -39.00 -12.28 -11.51
CA SER A 674 -40.16 -11.49 -11.95
C SER A 674 -40.09 -10.00 -11.59
N ARG A 675 -39.30 -9.61 -10.58
CA ARG A 675 -39.11 -8.21 -10.16
C ARG A 675 -38.15 -7.44 -11.07
N LEU A 676 -37.26 -8.15 -11.77
CA LEU A 676 -36.15 -7.55 -12.54
C LEU A 676 -36.24 -7.82 -14.04
N ARG A 677 -36.91 -8.91 -14.42
CA ARG A 677 -36.97 -9.43 -15.78
C ARG A 677 -37.32 -8.36 -16.83
N SER A 678 -38.26 -7.47 -16.51
CA SER A 678 -38.69 -6.37 -17.40
C SER A 678 -37.54 -5.45 -17.85
N PHE A 679 -36.50 -5.31 -17.02
CA PHE A 679 -35.33 -4.47 -17.28
C PHE A 679 -34.21 -5.22 -18.04
N PHE A 680 -34.10 -6.55 -17.84
CA PHE A 680 -32.99 -7.38 -18.34
C PHE A 680 -33.30 -8.19 -19.62
N GLU A 681 -34.58 -8.32 -20.01
CA GLU A 681 -35.02 -9.09 -21.19
C GLU A 681 -34.79 -8.38 -22.55
N LYS A 682 -34.13 -7.20 -22.56
CA LYS A 682 -33.90 -6.41 -23.78
C LYS A 682 -32.90 -7.07 -24.76
N ASN A 683 -33.01 -6.66 -26.03
CA ASN A 683 -32.31 -7.12 -27.23
C ASN A 683 -30.94 -7.80 -26.99
N LYS A 684 -30.78 -9.05 -27.49
CA LYS A 684 -29.58 -9.91 -27.31
C LYS A 684 -28.24 -9.21 -27.62
N ALA A 685 -28.25 -8.23 -28.53
CA ALA A 685 -27.07 -7.45 -28.92
C ALA A 685 -26.50 -6.55 -27.79
N LYS A 686 -27.32 -6.13 -26.80
CA LYS A 686 -26.88 -5.26 -25.70
C LYS A 686 -26.44 -6.01 -24.44
N ILE A 687 -26.82 -7.28 -24.29
CA ILE A 687 -26.58 -8.10 -23.09
C ILE A 687 -25.09 -8.14 -22.76
N GLN A 688 -24.23 -8.47 -23.73
CA GLN A 688 -22.78 -8.55 -23.54
C GLN A 688 -22.16 -7.20 -23.16
N SER A 689 -22.66 -6.11 -23.74
CA SER A 689 -22.19 -4.77 -23.39
C SER A 689 -22.58 -4.39 -21.96
N ILE A 690 -23.78 -4.76 -21.49
CA ILE A 690 -24.24 -4.45 -20.14
C ILE A 690 -23.47 -5.26 -19.11
N LYS A 691 -23.32 -6.58 -19.33
CA LYS A 691 -22.51 -7.46 -18.49
C LYS A 691 -21.09 -6.93 -18.34
N LYS A 692 -20.43 -6.59 -19.46
CA LYS A 692 -19.08 -6.03 -19.45
C LYS A 692 -18.99 -4.73 -18.64
N LYS A 693 -19.90 -3.78 -18.86
CA LYS A 693 -19.90 -2.51 -18.11
C LYS A 693 -20.14 -2.73 -16.61
N MET A 694 -21.06 -3.62 -16.26
CA MET A 694 -21.34 -3.98 -14.86
C MET A 694 -20.12 -4.64 -14.21
N SER A 695 -19.44 -5.59 -14.88
CA SER A 695 -18.20 -6.20 -14.38
C SER A 695 -17.08 -5.18 -14.21
N GLN A 696 -16.88 -4.28 -15.18
CA GLN A 696 -15.86 -3.23 -15.09
C GLN A 696 -16.11 -2.29 -13.91
N TYR A 697 -17.36 -1.88 -13.71
CA TYR A 697 -17.75 -1.02 -12.61
C TYR A 697 -17.55 -1.70 -11.24
N VAL A 698 -18.05 -2.93 -11.09
CA VAL A 698 -17.88 -3.71 -9.85
C VAL A 698 -16.39 -3.95 -9.57
N CYS A 699 -15.59 -4.31 -10.58
CA CYS A 699 -14.14 -4.50 -10.43
C CYS A 699 -13.45 -3.23 -9.91
N GLY A 700 -13.80 -2.06 -10.43
CA GLY A 700 -13.24 -0.80 -9.95
C GLY A 700 -13.63 -0.50 -8.49
N LEU A 701 -14.90 -0.73 -8.13
CA LEU A 701 -15.40 -0.46 -6.78
C LEU A 701 -14.75 -1.33 -5.69
N VAL A 702 -14.44 -2.60 -6.00
CA VAL A 702 -13.82 -3.51 -5.02
C VAL A 702 -12.29 -3.39 -4.94
N GLY A 703 -11.70 -2.39 -5.60
CA GLY A 703 -10.26 -2.11 -5.59
C GLY A 703 -9.47 -2.78 -6.71
N GLY A 704 -10.13 -3.17 -7.81
CA GLY A 704 -9.49 -3.71 -9.01
C GLY A 704 -8.85 -2.63 -9.90
N PRO A 705 -8.03 -3.03 -10.89
CA PRO A 705 -7.26 -2.11 -11.73
C PRO A 705 -8.10 -1.34 -12.75
N VAL A 706 -9.35 -1.73 -12.95
CA VAL A 706 -10.26 -1.16 -13.96
C VAL A 706 -10.97 0.06 -13.39
N LYS A 707 -10.77 1.23 -14.00
CA LYS A 707 -11.55 2.43 -13.67
C LYS A 707 -12.76 2.54 -14.57
N TYR A 708 -13.92 2.82 -14.00
CA TYR A 708 -15.17 3.10 -14.71
C TYR A 708 -15.62 4.52 -14.38
N ASP A 709 -16.11 5.25 -15.37
CA ASP A 709 -16.55 6.64 -15.19
C ASP A 709 -17.96 6.69 -14.58
N GLU A 710 -18.07 7.21 -13.36
CA GLU A 710 -19.35 7.35 -12.66
C GLU A 710 -20.32 8.30 -13.36
N ALA A 711 -19.81 9.24 -14.19
CA ALA A 711 -20.62 10.18 -14.94
C ALA A 711 -21.57 9.50 -15.94
N ASP A 712 -21.22 8.30 -16.42
CA ASP A 712 -22.02 7.54 -17.39
C ASP A 712 -23.20 6.79 -16.75
N LEU A 713 -23.20 6.60 -15.42
CA LEU A 713 -24.15 5.70 -14.76
C LEU A 713 -25.54 6.35 -14.60
N GLN A 714 -25.58 7.60 -14.16
CA GLN A 714 -26.84 8.31 -13.88
C GLN A 714 -27.68 8.58 -15.16
N PRO A 715 -27.12 9.09 -16.27
CA PRO A 715 -27.90 9.28 -17.50
C PRO A 715 -28.45 7.97 -18.08
N ALA A 716 -27.69 6.87 -17.94
CA ALA A 716 -28.10 5.56 -18.45
C ALA A 716 -29.33 4.98 -17.73
N HIS A 717 -29.51 5.31 -16.44
CA HIS A 717 -30.62 4.80 -15.62
C HIS A 717 -31.75 5.82 -15.43
N TYR A 718 -31.56 7.10 -15.80
CA TYR A 718 -32.53 8.17 -15.55
C TYR A 718 -33.95 7.90 -16.09
N ALA A 719 -34.02 7.47 -17.36
CA ALA A 719 -35.27 7.17 -18.05
C ALA A 719 -35.82 5.76 -17.75
N ILE A 720 -35.12 4.99 -16.90
CA ILE A 720 -35.51 3.64 -16.52
C ILE A 720 -36.24 3.71 -15.17
N ASN A 721 -37.35 2.99 -15.03
CA ASN A 721 -38.19 3.01 -13.84
C ASN A 721 -37.63 2.12 -12.70
N ILE A 722 -36.34 2.25 -12.40
CA ILE A 722 -35.69 1.44 -11.35
C ILE A 722 -35.97 2.06 -9.99
N THR A 723 -36.68 1.33 -9.14
CA THR A 723 -37.03 1.73 -7.78
C THR A 723 -35.99 1.20 -6.79
N ASN A 724 -36.04 1.65 -5.53
CA ASN A 724 -35.22 1.05 -4.48
C ASN A 724 -35.52 -0.45 -4.30
N TYR A 725 -36.77 -0.85 -4.47
CA TYR A 725 -37.19 -2.26 -4.43
C TYR A 725 -36.47 -3.10 -5.51
N HIS A 726 -36.35 -2.58 -6.74
CA HIS A 726 -35.60 -3.25 -7.80
C HIS A 726 -34.09 -3.30 -7.49
N PHE A 727 -33.51 -2.22 -6.98
CA PHE A 727 -32.08 -2.19 -6.62
C PHE A 727 -31.75 -3.16 -5.47
N ASP A 728 -32.61 -3.23 -4.45
CA ASP A 728 -32.46 -4.17 -3.33
C ASP A 728 -32.55 -5.63 -3.81
N SER A 729 -33.40 -5.90 -4.80
CA SER A 729 -33.49 -7.23 -5.44
C SER A 729 -32.18 -7.61 -6.15
N ILE A 730 -31.48 -6.66 -6.79
CA ILE A 730 -30.15 -6.92 -7.38
C ILE A 730 -29.11 -7.24 -6.29
N LEU A 731 -29.07 -6.48 -5.19
CA LEU A 731 -28.16 -6.74 -4.07
C LEU A 731 -28.41 -8.13 -3.45
N GLU A 732 -29.68 -8.53 -3.35
CA GLU A 732 -30.08 -9.87 -2.92
C GLU A 732 -29.52 -10.96 -3.85
N LEU A 733 -29.61 -10.77 -5.17
CA LEU A 733 -29.03 -11.70 -6.15
C LEU A 733 -27.49 -11.78 -6.03
N PHE A 734 -26.80 -10.67 -5.81
CA PHE A 734 -25.35 -10.67 -5.54
C PHE A 734 -25.02 -11.46 -4.28
N ARG A 735 -25.79 -11.27 -3.19
CA ARG A 735 -25.63 -12.02 -1.95
C ARG A 735 -25.83 -13.53 -2.18
N ILE A 736 -26.88 -13.93 -2.89
CA ILE A 736 -27.15 -15.34 -3.20
C ILE A 736 -26.02 -15.96 -4.02
N CYS A 737 -25.54 -15.26 -5.06
CA CYS A 737 -24.45 -15.75 -5.91
C CYS A 737 -23.15 -15.93 -5.13
N LEU A 738 -22.77 -14.93 -4.33
CA LEU A 738 -21.52 -14.97 -3.56
C LEU A 738 -21.55 -16.04 -2.46
N ILE A 739 -22.68 -16.20 -1.77
CA ILE A 739 -22.85 -17.28 -0.77
C ILE A 739 -22.82 -18.65 -1.47
N GLY A 740 -23.47 -18.78 -2.63
CA GLY A 740 -23.46 -20.00 -3.44
C GLY A 740 -22.06 -20.39 -3.93
N ASP A 741 -21.19 -19.42 -4.14
CA ASP A 741 -19.78 -19.60 -4.51
C ASP A 741 -18.84 -19.81 -3.30
N ASN A 742 -19.40 -20.09 -2.11
CA ASN A 742 -18.67 -20.31 -0.84
C ASN A 742 -17.80 -19.11 -0.39
N VAL A 743 -18.19 -17.88 -0.74
CA VAL A 743 -17.54 -16.67 -0.21
C VAL A 743 -17.97 -16.44 1.25
N GLU A 744 -17.02 -16.08 2.11
CA GLU A 744 -17.29 -15.83 3.53
C GLU A 744 -18.30 -14.69 3.72
N ARG A 745 -19.26 -14.86 4.65
CA ARG A 745 -20.33 -13.87 4.89
C ARG A 745 -19.81 -12.48 5.26
N SER A 746 -18.66 -12.40 5.94
CA SER A 746 -17.97 -11.14 6.27
C SER A 746 -17.54 -10.38 5.01
N VAL A 747 -16.97 -11.10 4.04
CA VAL A 747 -16.54 -10.57 2.74
C VAL A 747 -17.74 -10.16 1.89
N VAL A 748 -18.82 -10.96 1.90
CA VAL A 748 -20.07 -10.60 1.20
C VAL A 748 -20.65 -9.31 1.77
N ARG A 749 -20.61 -9.12 3.09
CA ARG A 749 -21.06 -7.88 3.73
C ARG A 749 -20.24 -6.68 3.26
N ASP A 750 -18.91 -6.80 3.27
CA ASP A 750 -18.03 -5.73 2.82
C ASP A 750 -18.24 -5.41 1.33
N PHE A 751 -18.48 -6.43 0.49
CA PHE A 751 -18.85 -6.25 -0.92
C PHE A 751 -20.16 -5.47 -1.08
N ILE A 752 -21.23 -5.86 -0.38
CA ILE A 752 -22.51 -5.15 -0.45
C ILE A 752 -22.38 -3.71 0.05
N LYS A 753 -21.58 -3.47 1.11
CA LYS A 753 -21.24 -2.12 1.59
C LYS A 753 -20.62 -1.26 0.48
N THR A 754 -19.72 -1.80 -0.33
CA THR A 754 -19.13 -1.05 -1.46
C THR A 754 -20.13 -0.72 -2.58
N LEU A 755 -21.21 -1.49 -2.73
CA LEU A 755 -22.25 -1.25 -3.74
C LEU A 755 -23.37 -0.30 -3.28
N HIS A 756 -23.46 0.00 -1.98
CA HIS A 756 -24.51 0.88 -1.47
C HIS A 756 -24.52 2.30 -2.06
N PRO A 757 -23.37 3.00 -2.19
CA PRO A 757 -23.32 4.36 -2.75
C PRO A 757 -23.87 4.46 -4.18
N VAL A 758 -23.77 3.37 -4.94
CA VAL A 758 -24.25 3.24 -6.33
C VAL A 758 -25.75 3.43 -6.44
N ARG A 759 -26.50 3.12 -5.37
CA ARG A 759 -27.96 3.18 -5.34
C ARG A 759 -28.49 4.53 -5.81
N ARG A 760 -27.91 5.63 -5.29
CA ARG A 760 -28.31 6.98 -5.66
C ARG A 760 -28.19 7.18 -7.17
N LEU A 761 -27.09 6.75 -7.77
CA LEU A 761 -26.84 6.93 -9.21
C LEU A 761 -27.85 6.17 -10.07
N VAL A 762 -28.42 5.06 -9.57
CA VAL A 762 -29.36 4.22 -10.32
C VAL A 762 -30.83 4.63 -10.09
N THR A 763 -31.23 4.97 -8.85
CA THR A 763 -32.65 5.19 -8.51
C THR A 763 -33.10 6.65 -8.64
N THR A 764 -32.17 7.60 -8.72
CA THR A 764 -32.47 9.05 -8.76
C THR A 764 -33.47 9.43 -9.86
N GLY A 765 -33.38 8.81 -11.04
CA GLY A 765 -34.30 9.08 -12.15
C GLY A 765 -35.76 8.82 -11.80
N PHE A 766 -36.06 7.65 -11.21
CA PHE A 766 -37.40 7.32 -10.75
C PHE A 766 -37.87 8.22 -9.60
N THR A 767 -37.01 8.44 -8.60
CA THR A 767 -37.34 9.22 -7.42
C THR A 767 -37.77 10.64 -7.79
N LEU A 768 -37.04 11.28 -8.71
CA LEU A 768 -37.34 12.65 -9.13
C LEU A 768 -38.62 12.76 -9.95
N ARG A 769 -38.76 11.91 -10.97
CA ARG A 769 -39.96 11.88 -11.82
C ARG A 769 -41.21 11.65 -10.97
N THR A 770 -41.11 10.78 -9.97
CA THR A 770 -42.18 10.51 -9.02
C THR A 770 -42.55 11.71 -8.17
N GLU A 771 -41.58 12.46 -7.63
CA GLU A 771 -41.87 13.62 -6.78
C GLU A 771 -42.39 14.82 -7.56
N LEU A 772 -41.84 15.10 -8.74
CA LEU A 772 -42.33 16.16 -9.62
C LEU A 772 -43.79 15.89 -10.02
N ALA A 773 -44.10 14.66 -10.40
CA ALA A 773 -45.46 14.23 -10.68
C ALA A 773 -46.38 14.42 -9.47
N LYS A 774 -45.98 14.02 -8.26
CA LYS A 774 -46.78 14.21 -7.04
C LYS A 774 -47.06 15.68 -6.76
N ARG A 775 -46.06 16.55 -6.90
CA ARG A 775 -46.21 17.99 -6.69
C ARG A 775 -47.21 18.61 -7.68
N ASN A 776 -47.17 18.22 -8.94
CA ASN A 776 -48.17 18.65 -9.93
C ASN A 776 -49.58 18.18 -9.55
N LEU A 777 -49.70 17.00 -8.95
CA LEU A 777 -50.97 16.42 -8.52
C LEU A 777 -51.55 17.04 -7.23
N GLU A 778 -50.76 17.77 -6.43
CA GLU A 778 -51.24 18.48 -5.22
C GLU A 778 -52.29 19.55 -5.56
N HIS A 779 -52.28 20.08 -6.77
CA HIS A 779 -53.25 21.07 -7.27
C HIS A 779 -54.60 20.46 -7.70
N GLY A 780 -54.80 19.16 -7.43
CA GLY A 780 -56.04 18.42 -7.65
C GLY A 780 -55.98 17.50 -8.87
N ARG A 781 -56.39 16.24 -8.69
CA ARG A 781 -56.38 15.20 -9.75
C ARG A 781 -57.29 15.58 -10.94
N ASP A 782 -58.31 16.40 -10.73
CA ASP A 782 -59.22 16.90 -11.77
C ASP A 782 -58.50 17.63 -12.93
N GLN A 783 -57.30 18.15 -12.69
CA GLN A 783 -56.46 18.72 -13.74
C GLN A 783 -55.87 17.64 -14.65
N LEU A 784 -55.43 16.52 -14.07
CA LEU A 784 -54.94 15.36 -14.83
C LEU A 784 -56.05 14.80 -15.71
N PHE A 785 -57.28 14.66 -15.18
CA PHE A 785 -58.46 14.27 -15.95
C PHE A 785 -58.68 15.17 -17.17
N ARG A 786 -58.57 16.49 -17.02
CA ARG A 786 -58.71 17.45 -18.14
C ARG A 786 -57.56 17.38 -19.13
N LYS A 787 -56.30 17.30 -18.67
CA LYS A 787 -55.10 17.16 -19.52
C LYS A 787 -55.16 15.90 -20.40
N LEU A 788 -55.75 14.82 -19.87
CA LEU A 788 -55.93 13.55 -20.60
C LEU A 788 -57.13 13.55 -21.57
N GLY A 789 -57.82 14.70 -21.73
CA GLY A 789 -58.97 14.83 -22.63
C GLY A 789 -60.28 14.31 -22.05
N GLU A 790 -60.42 14.33 -20.71
CA GLU A 790 -61.62 13.93 -19.97
C GLU A 790 -62.03 12.47 -20.28
N SER A 791 -63.34 12.17 -20.29
CA SER A 791 -63.82 10.80 -20.50
C SER A 791 -63.50 10.26 -21.90
N GLU A 792 -63.60 11.10 -22.93
CA GLU A 792 -63.37 10.71 -24.33
C GLU A 792 -61.88 10.46 -24.61
N GLY A 793 -61.00 11.32 -24.08
CA GLY A 793 -59.55 11.16 -24.22
C GLY A 793 -59.01 9.93 -23.49
N ILE A 794 -59.52 9.65 -22.28
CA ILE A 794 -59.16 8.44 -21.54
C ILE A 794 -59.65 7.18 -22.27
N LEU A 795 -60.86 7.19 -22.84
CA LEU A 795 -61.36 6.10 -23.67
C LEU A 795 -60.45 5.85 -24.89
N ALA A 796 -60.06 6.90 -25.60
CA ALA A 796 -59.14 6.80 -26.73
C ALA A 796 -57.76 6.26 -26.33
N LEU A 797 -57.24 6.68 -25.17
CA LEU A 797 -56.00 6.15 -24.60
C LEU A 797 -56.13 4.66 -24.28
N ILE A 798 -57.23 4.24 -23.65
CA ILE A 798 -57.51 2.84 -23.33
C ILE A 798 -57.61 2.01 -24.61
N ASP A 799 -58.27 2.50 -25.66
CA ASP A 799 -58.36 1.77 -26.91
C ASP A 799 -56.99 1.58 -27.57
N LYS A 800 -56.12 2.60 -27.55
CA LYS A 800 -54.71 2.47 -27.97
C LYS A 800 -53.94 1.49 -27.11
N LEU A 801 -54.09 1.56 -25.78
CA LEU A 801 -53.43 0.67 -24.83
C LEU A 801 -53.80 -0.79 -25.10
N PHE A 802 -55.09 -1.10 -25.25
CA PHE A 802 -55.52 -2.48 -25.56
C PHE A 802 -54.99 -2.95 -26.91
N GLY A 803 -54.87 -2.06 -27.91
CA GLY A 803 -54.19 -2.37 -29.16
C GLY A 803 -52.75 -2.86 -28.93
N ILE A 804 -52.03 -2.26 -27.98
CA ILE A 804 -50.67 -2.67 -27.60
C ILE A 804 -50.72 -3.97 -26.77
N LEU A 805 -51.56 -4.05 -25.73
CA LEU A 805 -51.65 -5.21 -24.83
C LEU A 805 -51.98 -6.52 -25.55
N PHE A 806 -52.81 -6.48 -26.61
CA PHE A 806 -53.12 -7.67 -27.42
C PHE A 806 -51.93 -8.17 -28.25
N THR A 807 -50.98 -7.29 -28.56
CA THR A 807 -49.77 -7.63 -29.31
C THR A 807 -48.59 -7.95 -28.41
N ASP A 808 -48.63 -7.53 -27.14
CA ASP A 808 -47.52 -7.70 -26.22
C ASP A 808 -47.44 -9.15 -25.70
N PRO A 809 -46.36 -9.90 -26.04
CA PRO A 809 -46.23 -11.31 -25.65
C PRO A 809 -46.16 -11.54 -24.13
N ARG A 810 -45.90 -10.49 -23.34
CA ARG A 810 -45.77 -10.56 -21.89
C ARG A 810 -47.12 -10.57 -21.17
N VAL A 811 -48.16 -10.03 -21.81
CA VAL A 811 -49.49 -9.84 -21.18
C VAL A 811 -50.67 -10.30 -22.04
N LYS A 812 -50.49 -10.54 -23.35
CA LYS A 812 -51.58 -10.92 -24.27
C LYS A 812 -52.39 -12.14 -23.81
N ASP A 813 -51.74 -13.12 -23.17
CA ASP A 813 -52.38 -14.39 -22.81
C ASP A 813 -53.44 -14.19 -21.72
N PHE A 814 -53.34 -13.14 -20.89
CA PHE A 814 -54.36 -12.77 -19.90
C PHE A 814 -55.67 -12.25 -20.55
N PHE A 815 -55.63 -11.97 -21.86
CA PHE A 815 -56.74 -11.46 -22.64
C PHE A 815 -57.16 -12.38 -23.81
N ALA A 816 -56.43 -13.46 -24.09
CA ALA A 816 -56.60 -14.30 -25.29
C ALA A 816 -57.86 -15.20 -25.28
N ASP A 817 -58.34 -15.63 -24.10
CA ASP A 817 -59.44 -16.60 -23.96
C ASP A 817 -60.82 -15.99 -23.63
N LYS A 818 -61.01 -14.70 -23.92
CA LYS A 818 -62.20 -13.97 -23.45
C LYS A 818 -63.09 -13.54 -24.62
N GLU A 819 -64.36 -13.98 -24.58
CA GLU A 819 -65.43 -13.51 -25.48
C GLU A 819 -65.38 -11.97 -25.65
N GLU A 820 -65.72 -11.48 -26.84
CA GLU A 820 -65.71 -10.04 -27.16
C GLU A 820 -66.51 -9.19 -26.14
N THR A 821 -67.55 -9.79 -25.57
CA THR A 821 -68.37 -9.23 -24.48
C THR A 821 -67.60 -9.04 -23.18
N LYS A 822 -66.72 -9.98 -22.80
CA LYS A 822 -65.87 -9.90 -21.59
C LYS A 822 -64.73 -8.90 -21.76
N VAL A 823 -64.13 -8.82 -22.95
CA VAL A 823 -63.10 -7.81 -23.26
C VAL A 823 -63.69 -6.40 -23.20
N LYS A 824 -64.89 -6.18 -23.76
CA LYS A 824 -65.61 -4.91 -23.64
C LYS A 824 -65.92 -4.57 -22.18
N ALA A 825 -66.27 -5.56 -21.36
CA ALA A 825 -66.49 -5.37 -19.92
C ALA A 825 -65.19 -4.99 -19.17
N ILE A 826 -64.05 -5.61 -19.50
CA ILE A 826 -62.74 -5.27 -18.91
C ILE A 826 -62.31 -3.86 -19.33
N LYS A 827 -62.43 -3.50 -20.61
CA LYS A 827 -62.16 -2.14 -21.10
C LYS A 827 -62.98 -1.11 -20.33
N LYS A 828 -64.28 -1.35 -20.16
CA LYS A 828 -65.17 -0.46 -19.40
C LYS A 828 -64.78 -0.39 -17.91
N GLY A 829 -64.42 -1.52 -17.31
CA GLY A 829 -63.95 -1.60 -15.92
C GLY A 829 -62.68 -0.79 -15.69
N ILE A 830 -61.63 -1.05 -16.47
CA ILE A 830 -60.35 -0.32 -16.40
C ILE A 830 -60.56 1.17 -16.67
N THR A 831 -61.36 1.54 -17.67
CA THR A 831 -61.69 2.95 -17.95
C THR A 831 -62.32 3.61 -16.73
N THR A 832 -63.26 2.93 -16.06
CA THR A 832 -63.94 3.50 -14.88
C THR A 832 -62.98 3.68 -13.71
N VAL A 833 -62.12 2.68 -13.46
CA VAL A 833 -61.07 2.76 -12.41
C VAL A 833 -60.09 3.88 -12.70
N LEU A 834 -59.60 4.02 -13.94
CA LEU A 834 -58.65 5.07 -14.30
C LEU A 834 -59.29 6.46 -14.32
N VAL A 835 -60.55 6.59 -14.76
CA VAL A 835 -61.31 7.84 -14.66
C VAL A 835 -61.41 8.29 -13.21
N GLU A 836 -61.76 7.41 -12.27
CA GLU A 836 -61.75 7.76 -10.84
C GLU A 836 -60.33 8.08 -10.33
N THR A 837 -59.35 7.24 -10.68
CA THR A 837 -57.95 7.38 -10.25
C THR A 837 -57.38 8.74 -10.66
N TRP A 838 -57.76 9.24 -11.84
CA TRP A 838 -57.30 10.51 -12.38
C TRP A 838 -58.24 11.69 -12.10
N GLY A 839 -59.25 11.57 -11.22
CA GLY A 839 -60.07 12.70 -10.75
C GLY A 839 -61.33 12.99 -11.58
N GLY A 840 -61.84 12.01 -12.31
CA GLY A 840 -63.10 12.11 -13.05
C GLY A 840 -64.34 11.97 -12.16
N PRO A 841 -65.52 12.41 -12.64
CA PRO A 841 -66.74 12.51 -11.83
C PRO A 841 -67.44 11.16 -11.52
N LYS A 842 -66.98 10.05 -12.11
CA LYS A 842 -67.59 8.73 -11.95
C LYS A 842 -66.76 7.88 -10.99
N ALA A 843 -67.29 7.62 -9.80
CA ALA A 843 -66.72 6.68 -8.84
C ALA A 843 -66.88 5.23 -9.33
N TYR A 844 -65.87 4.40 -9.12
CA TYR A 844 -65.94 2.96 -9.41
C TYR A 844 -66.82 2.26 -8.38
N GLN A 845 -67.93 1.69 -8.83
CA GLN A 845 -68.85 0.90 -8.00
C GLN A 845 -68.67 -0.61 -8.20
N GLY A 846 -67.55 -1.03 -8.80
CA GLY A 846 -67.29 -2.43 -9.11
C GLY A 846 -66.70 -3.22 -7.93
N ARG A 847 -66.40 -4.50 -8.16
CA ARG A 847 -65.71 -5.36 -7.17
C ARG A 847 -64.31 -4.80 -6.89
N GLU A 848 -63.83 -4.94 -5.66
CA GLU A 848 -62.47 -4.52 -5.28
C GLU A 848 -61.41 -5.10 -6.22
N ILE A 849 -60.44 -4.28 -6.58
CA ILE A 849 -59.38 -4.60 -7.54
C ILE A 849 -58.62 -5.87 -7.11
N ALA A 850 -58.34 -6.03 -5.81
CA ALA A 850 -57.66 -7.21 -5.26
C ALA A 850 -58.46 -8.50 -5.40
N ASN A 851 -59.79 -8.44 -5.31
CA ASN A 851 -60.63 -9.62 -5.49
C ASN A 851 -60.74 -10.02 -6.97
N ILE A 852 -60.65 -9.05 -7.89
CA ILE A 852 -60.70 -9.30 -9.34
C ILE A 852 -59.43 -10.03 -9.81
N HIS A 853 -58.26 -9.67 -9.27
CA HIS A 853 -56.98 -10.18 -9.76
C HIS A 853 -56.44 -11.41 -9.01
N ARG A 854 -57.09 -11.81 -7.90
CA ARG A 854 -56.66 -12.93 -7.03
C ARG A 854 -56.43 -14.25 -7.78
N GLU A 855 -57.25 -14.56 -8.77
CA GLU A 855 -57.18 -15.82 -9.54
C GLU A 855 -56.48 -15.65 -10.89
N VAL A 856 -55.94 -14.45 -11.19
CA VAL A 856 -55.36 -14.12 -12.50
C VAL A 856 -53.87 -14.48 -12.57
N GLY A 857 -53.18 -14.59 -11.42
CA GLY A 857 -51.77 -14.99 -11.38
C GLY A 857 -50.80 -13.91 -11.89
N LEU A 858 -51.15 -12.62 -11.73
CA LEU A 858 -50.26 -11.51 -12.08
C LEU A 858 -49.08 -11.43 -11.10
N ASN A 859 -47.92 -11.00 -11.61
CA ASN A 859 -46.69 -10.77 -10.83
C ASN A 859 -46.08 -9.41 -11.24
N ASP A 860 -44.98 -8.99 -10.61
CA ASP A 860 -44.36 -7.67 -10.91
C ASP A 860 -43.98 -7.54 -12.39
N TYR A 861 -43.52 -8.62 -13.02
CA TYR A 861 -43.15 -8.63 -14.43
C TYR A 861 -44.34 -8.25 -15.33
N HIS A 862 -45.52 -8.79 -15.04
CA HIS A 862 -46.74 -8.47 -15.80
C HIS A 862 -47.22 -7.03 -15.54
N PHE A 863 -47.09 -6.54 -14.30
CA PHE A 863 -47.50 -5.17 -13.97
C PHE A 863 -46.55 -4.12 -14.57
N ASP A 864 -45.24 -4.36 -14.53
CA ASP A 864 -44.24 -3.52 -15.19
C ASP A 864 -44.42 -3.51 -16.71
N ALA A 865 -44.77 -4.66 -17.29
CA ALA A 865 -45.10 -4.74 -18.71
C ALA A 865 -46.30 -3.85 -19.06
N PHE A 866 -47.35 -3.88 -18.23
CA PHE A 866 -48.52 -3.01 -18.35
C PHE A 866 -48.17 -1.52 -18.25
N LEU A 867 -47.34 -1.12 -17.26
CA LEU A 867 -46.89 0.27 -17.14
C LEU A 867 -46.08 0.74 -18.35
N ALA A 868 -45.20 -0.12 -18.87
CA ALA A 868 -44.43 0.16 -20.08
C ALA A 868 -45.33 0.33 -21.31
N ASP A 869 -46.41 -0.48 -21.42
CA ASP A 869 -47.36 -0.37 -22.52
C ASP A 869 -48.28 0.85 -22.38
N LEU A 870 -48.65 1.22 -21.15
CA LEU A 870 -49.35 2.47 -20.83
C LEU A 870 -48.50 3.69 -21.23
N GLN A 871 -47.21 3.69 -20.90
CA GLN A 871 -46.27 4.72 -21.32
C GLN A 871 -46.17 4.81 -22.86
N LYS A 872 -46.09 3.68 -23.57
CA LYS A 872 -46.10 3.66 -25.05
C LYS A 872 -47.40 4.23 -25.62
N ALA A 873 -48.55 3.87 -25.04
CA ALA A 873 -49.86 4.37 -25.48
C ALA A 873 -49.97 5.89 -25.32
N LEU A 874 -49.48 6.43 -24.21
CA LEU A 874 -49.42 7.87 -23.93
C LEU A 874 -48.47 8.60 -24.90
N MET A 875 -47.26 8.08 -25.12
CA MET A 875 -46.31 8.65 -26.10
C MET A 875 -46.90 8.66 -27.52
N GLY A 876 -47.55 7.55 -27.94
CA GLY A 876 -48.28 7.48 -29.22
C GLY A 876 -49.56 8.33 -29.26
N GLY A 877 -49.97 8.90 -28.12
CA GLY A 877 -50.99 9.92 -27.99
C GLY A 877 -50.47 11.36 -28.07
N GLY A 878 -49.15 11.55 -28.11
CA GLY A 878 -48.52 12.88 -28.05
C GLY A 878 -48.41 13.46 -26.65
N ALA A 879 -48.57 12.64 -25.60
CA ALA A 879 -48.34 13.07 -24.22
C ALA A 879 -46.86 13.41 -24.00
N ASP A 880 -46.59 14.49 -23.26
CA ASP A 880 -45.24 14.85 -22.84
C ASP A 880 -44.76 13.97 -21.66
N GLU A 881 -43.46 14.03 -21.37
CA GLU A 881 -42.83 13.20 -20.33
C GLU A 881 -43.41 13.49 -18.94
N GLN A 882 -43.79 14.75 -18.66
CA GLN A 882 -44.40 15.17 -17.41
C GLN A 882 -45.78 14.52 -17.21
N LEU A 883 -46.65 14.56 -18.23
CA LEU A 883 -47.97 13.93 -18.18
C LEU A 883 -47.87 12.41 -18.04
N ILE A 884 -46.88 11.80 -18.70
CA ILE A 884 -46.60 10.36 -18.57
C ILE A 884 -46.23 10.01 -17.13
N ASP A 885 -45.32 10.75 -16.51
CA ASP A 885 -44.91 10.51 -15.13
C ASP A 885 -46.08 10.72 -14.15
N GLU A 886 -46.90 11.77 -14.33
CA GLU A 886 -48.15 12.00 -13.56
C GLU A 886 -49.11 10.79 -13.63
N VAL A 887 -49.26 10.19 -14.81
CA VAL A 887 -50.07 8.99 -15.01
C VAL A 887 -49.45 7.75 -14.37
N ILE A 888 -48.15 7.50 -14.55
CA ILE A 888 -47.49 6.31 -13.99
C ILE A 888 -47.54 6.35 -12.45
N VAL A 889 -47.30 7.51 -11.84
CA VAL A 889 -47.28 7.69 -10.39
C VAL A 889 -48.66 7.51 -9.75
N THR A 890 -49.73 7.82 -10.46
CA THR A 890 -51.11 7.60 -9.98
C THR A 890 -51.56 6.16 -10.12
N VAL A 891 -51.01 5.42 -11.10
CA VAL A 891 -51.32 4.01 -11.35
C VAL A 891 -50.45 3.07 -10.50
N GLU A 892 -49.21 3.44 -10.17
CA GLU A 892 -48.27 2.61 -9.39
C GLU A 892 -48.85 2.11 -8.04
N PRO A 893 -49.58 2.91 -7.23
CA PRO A 893 -50.20 2.43 -5.99
C PRO A 893 -51.20 1.29 -6.20
N LEU A 894 -51.81 1.18 -7.39
CA LEU A 894 -52.72 0.09 -7.72
C LEU A 894 -51.99 -1.26 -7.80
N ARG A 895 -50.65 -1.28 -7.90
CA ARG A 895 -49.83 -2.50 -7.95
C ARG A 895 -50.17 -3.46 -6.82
N GLN A 896 -50.23 -2.99 -5.57
CA GLN A 896 -50.49 -3.86 -4.42
C GLN A 896 -51.87 -4.52 -4.51
N GLY A 897 -52.88 -3.73 -4.89
CA GLY A 897 -54.22 -4.23 -5.13
C GLY A 897 -54.30 -5.20 -6.31
N VAL A 898 -53.65 -4.90 -7.44
CA VAL A 898 -53.65 -5.75 -8.63
C VAL A 898 -52.88 -7.05 -8.42
N LEU A 899 -51.81 -7.04 -7.64
CA LEU A 899 -51.04 -8.25 -7.31
C LEU A 899 -51.63 -9.01 -6.11
N SER A 900 -52.78 -8.57 -5.58
CA SER A 900 -53.45 -9.16 -4.42
C SER A 900 -52.55 -9.37 -3.20
N ARG A 901 -51.55 -8.49 -3.02
CA ARG A 901 -50.65 -8.51 -1.86
C ARG A 901 -51.39 -7.95 -0.65
N LYS A 902 -51.34 -8.63 0.50
CA LYS A 902 -51.86 -8.05 1.74
C LYS A 902 -50.89 -6.94 2.16
N GLU A 903 -51.42 -5.83 2.69
CA GLU A 903 -50.71 -4.60 3.07
C GLU A 903 -49.56 -4.76 4.11
N ASN A 904 -49.14 -5.97 4.49
CA ASN A 904 -48.09 -6.20 5.48
C ASN A 904 -47.15 -7.38 5.13
N ASP A 905 -46.77 -7.53 3.86
CA ASP A 905 -45.75 -8.50 3.43
C ASP A 905 -44.29 -8.03 3.68
N ALA A 906 -44.06 -7.18 4.69
CA ALA A 906 -42.72 -7.00 5.28
C ALA A 906 -42.20 -8.29 5.95
N THR A 907 -43.07 -9.30 6.10
CA THR A 907 -42.80 -10.58 6.75
C THR A 907 -42.33 -11.71 5.82
N GLN A 908 -41.97 -11.45 4.55
CA GLN A 908 -41.34 -12.49 3.72
C GLN A 908 -39.83 -12.72 3.98
N LEU A 909 -39.27 -12.06 5.00
CA LEU A 909 -38.02 -12.50 5.65
C LEU A 909 -38.28 -13.38 6.90
N ALA A 910 -39.50 -13.89 7.07
CA ALA A 910 -39.78 -14.92 8.06
C ALA A 910 -39.07 -16.22 7.68
N HIS A 911 -37.86 -16.39 8.24
CA HIS A 911 -37.33 -17.71 8.55
C HIS A 911 -38.40 -18.56 9.26
N LYS A 912 -38.27 -19.88 9.19
CA LYS A 912 -39.17 -20.85 9.86
C LYS A 912 -39.28 -20.69 11.41
N ASP A 913 -38.59 -19.71 11.98
CA ASP A 913 -38.26 -19.59 13.41
C ASP A 913 -38.96 -18.42 14.15
N GLY A 914 -39.98 -17.79 13.57
CA GLY A 914 -40.82 -16.77 14.25
C GLY A 914 -40.55 -15.31 13.84
N ALA A 915 -41.24 -14.36 14.48
CA ALA A 915 -41.13 -12.93 14.18
C ALA A 915 -39.76 -12.38 14.60
N LEU A 916 -39.25 -11.36 13.89
CA LEU A 916 -37.90 -10.83 14.17
C LEU A 916 -37.81 -10.22 15.58
N VAL A 917 -38.89 -9.60 16.08
CA VAL A 917 -38.95 -9.15 17.48
C VAL A 917 -38.69 -10.28 18.48
N GLU A 918 -39.24 -11.47 18.24
CA GLU A 918 -39.03 -12.64 19.12
C GLU A 918 -37.57 -13.12 19.03
N ARG A 919 -37.01 -13.15 17.83
CA ARG A 919 -35.61 -13.54 17.57
C ARG A 919 -34.60 -12.55 18.17
N LEU A 920 -34.95 -11.28 18.31
CA LEU A 920 -34.15 -10.24 18.98
C LEU A 920 -34.31 -10.26 20.51
N GLY A 921 -35.05 -11.23 21.08
CA GLY A 921 -35.26 -11.38 22.51
C GLY A 921 -36.46 -10.61 23.06
N GLY A 922 -37.42 -10.27 22.20
CA GLY A 922 -38.71 -9.71 22.58
C GLY A 922 -38.70 -8.19 22.80
N ASP A 923 -39.81 -7.72 23.37
CA ASP A 923 -40.13 -6.29 23.44
C ASP A 923 -39.17 -5.47 24.31
N LEU A 924 -38.67 -6.05 25.40
CA LEU A 924 -37.71 -5.42 26.32
C LEU A 924 -36.38 -5.10 25.64
N ASN A 925 -35.90 -6.02 24.80
CA ASN A 925 -34.68 -5.80 24.02
C ASN A 925 -34.92 -4.77 22.92
N LEU A 926 -36.09 -4.74 22.31
CA LEU A 926 -36.42 -3.73 21.31
C LEU A 926 -36.46 -2.31 21.92
N GLU A 927 -37.06 -2.15 23.09
CA GLU A 927 -37.08 -0.87 23.82
C GLU A 927 -35.66 -0.44 24.20
N SER A 928 -34.87 -1.35 24.77
CA SER A 928 -33.46 -1.08 25.12
C SER A 928 -32.61 -0.73 23.89
N MET A 929 -32.85 -1.39 22.76
CA MET A 929 -32.19 -1.10 21.50
C MET A 929 -32.54 0.31 21.01
N VAL A 930 -33.81 0.72 21.06
CA VAL A 930 -34.25 2.07 20.64
C VAL A 930 -33.64 3.14 21.55
N GLU A 931 -33.61 2.91 22.86
CA GLU A 931 -33.04 3.85 23.83
C GLU A 931 -31.52 4.02 23.59
N ASN A 932 -30.77 2.93 23.52
CA ASN A 932 -29.33 2.94 23.28
C ASN A 932 -28.99 3.52 21.91
N LEU A 933 -29.77 3.18 20.86
CA LEU A 933 -29.59 3.75 19.52
C LEU A 933 -29.83 5.25 19.54
N TYR A 934 -30.88 5.72 20.19
CA TYR A 934 -31.17 7.15 20.28
C TYR A 934 -30.04 7.90 21.00
N GLU A 935 -29.50 7.36 22.08
CA GLU A 935 -28.38 7.95 22.82
C GLU A 935 -27.11 8.01 21.97
N LYS A 936 -26.75 6.90 21.30
CA LYS A 936 -25.62 6.87 20.35
C LYS A 936 -25.79 7.88 19.22
N CYS A 937 -27.00 8.03 18.68
CA CYS A 937 -27.31 9.04 17.68
C CYS A 937 -27.15 10.49 18.19
N GLN A 938 -27.28 10.73 19.49
CA GLN A 938 -27.02 12.05 20.10
C GLN A 938 -25.53 12.32 20.37
N GLU A 939 -24.72 11.26 20.46
CA GLU A 939 -23.26 11.36 20.64
C GLU A 939 -22.54 11.54 19.29
N ASP A 940 -23.04 10.91 18.23
CA ASP A 940 -22.39 10.93 16.92
C ASP A 940 -22.53 12.30 16.22
N THR A 941 -21.41 12.98 16.03
CA THR A 941 -21.34 14.32 15.43
C THR A 941 -21.92 14.42 14.01
N ARG A 942 -22.03 13.30 13.28
CA ARG A 942 -22.55 13.26 11.90
C ARG A 942 -24.07 13.37 11.82
N ILE A 943 -24.77 12.91 12.87
CA ILE A 943 -26.24 12.85 12.88
C ILE A 943 -26.88 13.50 14.10
N LYS A 944 -26.09 13.85 15.12
CA LYS A 944 -26.53 14.50 16.37
C LYS A 944 -27.53 15.62 16.13
N TYR A 945 -27.34 16.41 15.10
CA TYR A 945 -28.23 17.52 14.73
C TYR A 945 -29.70 17.06 14.57
N PHE A 946 -29.92 15.88 13.98
CA PHE A 946 -31.26 15.34 13.76
C PHE A 946 -31.91 14.82 15.05
N PHE A 947 -31.13 14.48 16.07
CA PHE A 947 -31.56 13.87 17.33
C PHE A 947 -31.49 14.81 18.56
N ASP A 948 -30.85 15.98 18.42
CA ASP A 948 -30.81 17.03 19.45
C ASP A 948 -32.14 17.81 19.48
N LYS A 949 -33.11 17.27 20.20
CA LYS A 949 -34.46 17.84 20.36
C LYS A 949 -34.71 18.25 21.80
N GLY A 950 -35.58 19.25 22.01
CA GLY A 950 -36.01 19.64 23.36
C GLY A 950 -36.65 18.48 24.14
N LYS A 951 -36.55 18.50 25.47
CA LYS A 951 -36.95 17.40 26.38
C LYS A 951 -38.34 16.81 26.10
N SER A 952 -39.32 17.64 25.69
CA SER A 952 -40.68 17.20 25.36
C SER A 952 -40.79 16.44 24.03
N LYS A 953 -39.90 16.72 23.07
CA LYS A 953 -39.85 16.08 21.75
C LYS A 953 -39.04 14.78 21.76
N VAL A 954 -38.01 14.66 22.60
CA VAL A 954 -37.18 13.45 22.73
C VAL A 954 -38.05 12.21 22.99
N ARG A 955 -38.95 12.30 23.97
CA ARG A 955 -39.88 11.20 24.29
C ARG A 955 -40.76 10.82 23.11
N GLN A 956 -41.24 11.80 22.34
CA GLN A 956 -42.06 11.53 21.16
C GLN A 956 -41.28 10.85 20.04
N VAL A 957 -40.01 11.24 19.83
CA VAL A 957 -39.17 10.63 18.78
C VAL A 957 -38.81 9.20 19.16
N ARG A 958 -38.40 8.94 20.41
CA ARG A 958 -38.12 7.58 20.90
C ARG A 958 -39.33 6.65 20.75
N MET A 959 -40.52 7.13 21.14
CA MET A 959 -41.78 6.39 20.93
C MET A 959 -42.04 6.09 19.45
N LYS A 960 -41.88 7.07 18.55
CA LYS A 960 -42.08 6.86 17.11
C LYS A 960 -41.05 5.90 16.50
N MET A 961 -39.79 5.97 16.95
CA MET A 961 -38.75 5.02 16.54
C MET A 961 -39.07 3.61 16.99
N TYR A 962 -39.53 3.44 18.23
CA TYR A 962 -39.99 2.15 18.73
C TYR A 962 -41.20 1.63 17.94
N GLN A 963 -42.22 2.46 17.67
CA GLN A 963 -43.38 2.08 16.85
C GLN A 963 -42.97 1.66 15.43
N LEU A 964 -41.99 2.34 14.84
CA LEU A 964 -41.47 2.02 13.53
C LEU A 964 -40.75 0.68 13.53
N LEU A 965 -39.81 0.49 14.46
CA LEU A 965 -39.01 -0.73 14.54
C LEU A 965 -39.84 -1.94 14.98
N SER A 966 -40.79 -1.75 15.89
CA SER A 966 -41.76 -2.79 16.29
C SER A 966 -42.58 -3.22 15.09
N GLY A 967 -43.16 -2.30 14.33
CA GLY A 967 -43.94 -2.64 13.14
C GLY A 967 -43.10 -3.34 12.06
N LEU A 968 -41.89 -2.84 11.81
CA LEU A 968 -40.97 -3.42 10.82
C LEU A 968 -40.50 -4.83 11.19
N PHE A 969 -40.28 -5.11 12.47
CA PHE A 969 -39.78 -6.40 12.95
C PHE A 969 -40.91 -7.42 13.25
N GLY A 970 -42.17 -7.07 12.99
CA GLY A 970 -43.32 -7.95 13.20
C GLY A 970 -43.89 -7.93 14.63
N GLY A 971 -43.66 -6.85 15.37
CA GLY A 971 -44.23 -6.59 16.69
C GLY A 971 -45.66 -6.04 16.66
N PRO A 972 -46.33 -5.95 17.82
CA PRO A 972 -47.75 -5.58 17.92
C PRO A 972 -48.02 -4.09 17.72
N VAL A 973 -47.00 -3.24 17.81
CA VAL A 973 -47.13 -1.79 17.72
C VAL A 973 -46.64 -1.32 16.36
N GLN A 974 -47.49 -0.60 15.62
CA GLN A 974 -47.17 -0.17 14.25
C GLN A 974 -47.11 1.35 14.14
N TYR A 975 -46.10 1.81 13.40
CA TYR A 975 -46.02 3.18 12.91
C TYR A 975 -46.65 3.28 11.53
N ASP A 976 -47.39 4.36 11.29
CA ASP A 976 -47.94 4.64 9.98
C ASP A 976 -46.83 5.09 9.01
N ILE A 977 -46.43 4.19 8.12
CA ILE A 977 -45.33 4.38 7.16
C ILE A 977 -45.60 5.56 6.22
N GLU A 978 -46.85 5.91 5.95
CA GLU A 978 -47.18 7.06 5.09
C GLU A 978 -46.70 8.37 5.70
N ASN A 979 -46.65 8.46 7.04
CA ASN A 979 -46.18 9.64 7.76
C ASN A 979 -44.65 9.75 7.83
N LEU A 980 -43.92 8.69 7.48
CA LEU A 980 -42.46 8.67 7.57
C LEU A 980 -41.86 9.71 6.63
N LYS A 981 -42.34 9.76 5.39
CA LYS A 981 -41.81 10.66 4.38
C LYS A 981 -42.13 12.13 4.63
N PRO A 982 -43.38 12.55 4.87
CA PRO A 982 -43.70 13.94 5.22
C PRO A 982 -42.92 14.43 6.44
N ALA A 983 -42.70 13.57 7.44
CA ALA A 983 -41.95 13.92 8.64
C ALA A 983 -40.47 14.23 8.37
N HIS A 984 -39.85 13.54 7.41
CA HIS A 984 -38.44 13.69 7.07
C HIS A 984 -38.21 14.51 5.81
N TYR A 985 -39.26 14.84 5.04
CA TYR A 985 -39.13 15.47 3.73
C TYR A 985 -38.30 16.74 3.83
N ALA A 986 -38.70 17.70 4.66
CA ALA A 986 -37.98 18.98 4.84
C ALA A 986 -36.63 18.85 5.58
N MET A 987 -36.24 17.67 6.03
CA MET A 987 -34.96 17.44 6.70
C MET A 987 -33.88 17.16 5.65
N ASN A 988 -32.67 17.71 5.83
CA ASN A 988 -31.54 17.46 4.91
C ASN A 988 -30.82 16.13 5.22
N ILE A 989 -31.58 15.04 5.38
CA ILE A 989 -31.03 13.72 5.68
C ILE A 989 -30.58 13.07 4.36
N LYS A 990 -29.28 12.84 4.23
CA LYS A 990 -28.65 12.17 3.09
C LYS A 990 -28.40 10.70 3.39
N ASP A 991 -28.04 9.92 2.37
CA ASP A 991 -27.70 8.51 2.53
C ASP A 991 -26.57 8.30 3.56
N TYR A 992 -25.54 9.16 3.55
CA TYR A 992 -24.48 9.18 4.56
C TYR A 992 -24.99 9.27 6.01
N HIS A 993 -26.00 10.11 6.26
CA HIS A 993 -26.60 10.24 7.58
C HIS A 993 -27.36 8.96 7.96
N PHE A 994 -28.07 8.36 7.02
CA PHE A 994 -28.82 7.13 7.27
C PHE A 994 -27.89 5.91 7.45
N ASP A 995 -26.79 5.84 6.70
CA ASP A 995 -25.74 4.82 6.87
C ASP A 995 -25.15 4.89 8.27
N THR A 996 -24.90 6.10 8.77
CA THR A 996 -24.47 6.31 10.16
C THR A 996 -25.47 5.74 11.17
N VAL A 997 -26.78 5.90 10.95
CA VAL A 997 -27.80 5.31 11.82
C VAL A 997 -27.75 3.77 11.78
N LEU A 998 -27.54 3.17 10.60
CA LEU A 998 -27.41 1.71 10.49
C LEU A 998 -26.12 1.19 11.16
N GLU A 999 -25.01 1.93 11.04
CA GLU A 999 -23.75 1.61 11.74
C GLU A 999 -23.95 1.59 13.25
N LEU A 1000 -24.58 2.64 13.80
CA LEU A 1000 -24.86 2.72 15.24
C LEU A 1000 -25.87 1.66 15.68
N ALA A 1001 -26.88 1.36 14.87
CA ALA A 1001 -27.82 0.28 15.14
C ALA A 1001 -27.11 -1.09 15.21
N GLN A 1002 -26.16 -1.33 14.31
CA GLN A 1002 -25.33 -2.54 14.33
C GLN A 1002 -24.47 -2.61 15.59
N GLU A 1003 -23.83 -1.51 15.98
CA GLU A 1003 -23.01 -1.43 17.20
C GLU A 1003 -23.86 -1.74 18.44
N VAL A 1004 -25.03 -1.10 18.56
CA VAL A 1004 -25.96 -1.31 19.66
C VAL A 1004 -26.41 -2.77 19.71
N MET A 1005 -26.89 -3.32 18.60
CA MET A 1005 -27.37 -4.72 18.57
C MET A 1005 -26.25 -5.73 18.86
N SER A 1006 -25.01 -5.46 18.42
CA SER A 1006 -23.86 -6.32 18.70
C SER A 1006 -23.47 -6.28 20.18
N SER A 1007 -23.63 -5.14 20.85
CA SER A 1007 -23.38 -4.99 22.29
C SER A 1007 -24.42 -5.69 23.18
N MET A 1008 -25.56 -6.07 22.61
CA MET A 1008 -26.68 -6.72 23.29
C MET A 1008 -26.64 -8.26 23.20
N ASP A 1009 -25.54 -8.84 22.72
CA ASP A 1009 -25.31 -10.30 22.56
C ASP A 1009 -26.43 -11.00 21.75
N LEU A 1010 -26.94 -10.31 20.73
CA LEU A 1010 -27.99 -10.82 19.85
C LEU A 1010 -27.40 -11.74 18.77
N ASN A 1011 -28.22 -12.68 18.28
CA ASN A 1011 -27.82 -13.59 17.20
C ASN A 1011 -27.43 -12.79 15.94
N ALA A 1012 -26.23 -13.01 15.41
CA ALA A 1012 -25.70 -12.35 14.22
C ALA A 1012 -26.65 -12.42 13.01
N ASP A 1013 -27.35 -13.54 12.82
CA ASP A 1013 -28.34 -13.69 11.74
C ASP A 1013 -29.57 -12.78 11.96
N ALA A 1014 -30.00 -12.58 13.21
CA ALA A 1014 -31.09 -11.66 13.54
C ALA A 1014 -30.67 -10.19 13.41
N ILE A 1015 -29.41 -9.85 13.72
CA ILE A 1015 -28.86 -8.51 13.51
C ILE A 1015 -28.81 -8.17 12.03
N ASP A 1016 -28.31 -9.09 11.19
CA ASP A 1016 -28.22 -8.88 9.75
C ASP A 1016 -29.63 -8.70 9.12
N ASP A 1017 -30.61 -9.51 9.54
CA ASP A 1017 -32.01 -9.37 9.11
C ASP A 1017 -32.61 -8.02 9.58
N ALA A 1018 -32.35 -7.61 10.83
CA ALA A 1018 -32.81 -6.33 11.37
C ALA A 1018 -32.26 -5.13 10.59
N LEU A 1019 -30.96 -5.13 10.28
CA LEU A 1019 -30.33 -4.07 9.48
C LEU A 1019 -30.89 -4.04 8.05
N GLN A 1020 -31.14 -5.21 7.45
CA GLN A 1020 -31.74 -5.29 6.12
C GLN A 1020 -33.15 -4.70 6.11
N ILE A 1021 -33.98 -5.04 7.10
CA ILE A 1021 -35.34 -4.50 7.23
C ILE A 1021 -35.32 -2.99 7.52
N MET A 1022 -34.45 -2.53 8.43
CA MET A 1022 -34.27 -1.10 8.68
C MET A 1022 -33.84 -0.34 7.42
N ASN A 1023 -33.04 -0.96 6.55
CA ASN A 1023 -32.62 -0.35 5.29
C ASN A 1023 -33.79 -0.16 4.29
N MET A 1024 -34.89 -0.90 4.41
CA MET A 1024 -36.07 -0.76 3.53
C MET A 1024 -36.74 0.61 3.67
N VAL A 1025 -36.70 1.20 4.87
CA VAL A 1025 -37.32 2.52 5.13
C VAL A 1025 -36.42 3.70 4.76
N ARG A 1026 -35.18 3.45 4.29
CA ARG A 1026 -34.23 4.48 3.86
C ARG A 1026 -34.88 5.50 2.93
N SER A 1027 -35.58 5.01 1.92
CA SER A 1027 -36.20 5.89 0.91
C SER A 1027 -37.25 6.82 1.50
N GLY A 1028 -37.99 6.37 2.52
CA GLY A 1028 -38.92 7.22 3.26
C GLY A 1028 -38.23 8.37 3.97
N ILE A 1029 -36.95 8.23 4.32
CA ILE A 1029 -36.20 9.22 5.11
C ILE A 1029 -35.31 10.10 4.23
N THR A 1030 -34.62 9.56 3.22
CA THR A 1030 -33.61 10.30 2.42
C THR A 1030 -34.15 10.93 1.13
N THR A 1031 -35.36 10.57 0.69
CA THR A 1031 -35.94 11.07 -0.57
C THR A 1031 -36.04 12.58 -0.62
N GLY A 1032 -36.42 13.23 0.49
CA GLY A 1032 -36.60 14.69 0.54
C GLY A 1032 -35.32 15.44 0.16
N SER A 1033 -34.18 15.08 0.75
CA SER A 1033 -32.88 15.71 0.45
C SER A 1033 -32.45 15.45 -1.00
N SER A 1034 -32.60 14.21 -1.49
CA SER A 1034 -32.22 13.84 -2.86
C SER A 1034 -32.99 14.62 -3.92
N VAL A 1035 -34.30 14.78 -3.71
CA VAL A 1035 -35.19 15.48 -4.63
C VAL A 1035 -34.87 16.97 -4.67
N ARG A 1036 -34.73 17.62 -3.51
CA ARG A 1036 -34.34 19.03 -3.45
C ARG A 1036 -32.99 19.30 -4.10
N THR A 1037 -32.01 18.43 -3.86
CA THR A 1037 -30.66 18.57 -4.40
C THR A 1037 -30.65 18.56 -5.93
N GLU A 1038 -31.39 17.65 -6.55
CA GLU A 1038 -31.46 17.63 -8.02
C GLU A 1038 -32.37 18.74 -8.58
N MET A 1039 -33.51 19.05 -7.94
CA MET A 1039 -34.37 20.14 -8.40
C MET A 1039 -33.60 21.47 -8.43
N ALA A 1040 -32.83 21.75 -7.38
CA ALA A 1040 -31.86 22.86 -7.33
C ALA A 1040 -30.87 22.82 -8.51
N ARG A 1041 -30.26 21.65 -8.77
CA ARG A 1041 -29.30 21.47 -9.87
C ARG A 1041 -29.92 21.75 -11.24
N ARG A 1042 -31.15 21.30 -11.49
CA ARG A 1042 -31.88 21.50 -12.75
C ARG A 1042 -32.30 22.95 -12.94
N GLN A 1043 -32.82 23.57 -11.88
CA GLN A 1043 -33.21 24.98 -11.91
C GLN A 1043 -31.99 25.85 -12.28
N GLY A 1044 -30.82 25.56 -11.71
CA GLY A 1044 -29.57 26.24 -12.06
C GLY A 1044 -29.06 26.02 -13.49
N GLN A 1045 -29.44 24.92 -14.14
CA GLN A 1045 -29.12 24.67 -15.56
C GLN A 1045 -30.07 25.41 -16.51
N ILE A 1046 -31.31 25.65 -16.09
CA ILE A 1046 -32.36 26.27 -16.92
C ILE A 1046 -32.31 27.80 -16.80
N ASP A 1047 -32.21 28.32 -15.59
CA ASP A 1047 -32.39 29.76 -15.32
C ASP A 1047 -31.08 30.56 -15.34
N GLY A 1048 -29.93 29.90 -15.53
CA GLY A 1048 -28.62 30.53 -15.54
C GLY A 1048 -27.99 30.68 -14.16
N HIS A 1049 -26.69 30.98 -14.13
CA HIS A 1049 -25.88 31.01 -12.91
C HIS A 1049 -26.27 32.15 -11.95
N ASP A 1050 -26.90 33.22 -12.43
CA ASP A 1050 -27.30 34.43 -11.69
C ASP A 1050 -28.74 34.39 -11.14
N PHE A 1051 -29.46 33.29 -11.35
CA PHE A 1051 -30.85 33.15 -10.89
C PHE A 1051 -31.01 33.34 -9.38
N LEU A 1052 -30.19 32.67 -8.57
CA LEU A 1052 -30.27 32.76 -7.11
C LEU A 1052 -30.02 34.19 -6.62
N PHE A 1053 -29.01 34.85 -7.20
CA PHE A 1053 -28.71 36.24 -6.90
C PHE A 1053 -29.89 37.16 -7.23
N THR A 1054 -30.55 36.94 -8.37
CA THR A 1054 -31.73 37.71 -8.78
C THR A 1054 -32.94 37.41 -7.89
N ALA A 1055 -33.20 36.14 -7.60
CA ALA A 1055 -34.32 35.67 -6.79
C ALA A 1055 -34.25 36.15 -5.34
N LEU A 1056 -33.03 36.31 -4.80
CA LEU A 1056 -32.82 36.92 -3.49
C LEU A 1056 -33.08 38.43 -3.45
N GLY A 1057 -33.18 39.10 -4.61
CA GLY A 1057 -33.33 40.55 -4.73
C GLY A 1057 -32.02 41.29 -5.03
N GLY A 1058 -31.04 40.62 -5.63
CA GLY A 1058 -29.76 41.20 -6.02
C GLY A 1058 -28.83 41.48 -4.83
N PRO A 1059 -27.98 42.54 -4.91
CA PRO A 1059 -27.00 42.82 -3.87
C PRO A 1059 -27.65 43.19 -2.53
N ASP A 1060 -28.71 43.99 -2.55
CA ASP A 1060 -29.47 44.40 -1.35
C ASP A 1060 -30.15 43.19 -0.70
N GLY A 1061 -30.71 42.31 -1.52
CA GLY A 1061 -31.32 41.06 -1.07
C GLY A 1061 -30.34 40.09 -0.38
N THR A 1062 -29.14 39.96 -0.96
CA THR A 1062 -28.07 39.12 -0.38
C THR A 1062 -27.56 39.70 0.94
N ASP A 1063 -27.42 41.03 1.04
CA ASP A 1063 -27.06 41.71 2.28
C ASP A 1063 -28.13 41.50 3.37
N HIS A 1064 -29.41 41.70 3.04
CA HIS A 1064 -30.51 41.45 3.97
C HIS A 1064 -30.56 40.00 4.46
N PHE A 1065 -30.31 39.03 3.58
CA PHE A 1065 -30.19 37.62 3.95
C PHE A 1065 -29.06 37.39 4.96
N VAL A 1066 -27.86 37.87 4.68
CA VAL A 1066 -26.70 37.69 5.58
C VAL A 1066 -26.91 38.40 6.90
N VAL A 1067 -27.48 39.61 6.91
CA VAL A 1067 -27.81 40.33 8.14
C VAL A 1067 -28.77 39.50 8.99
N ARG A 1068 -29.86 38.98 8.41
CA ARG A 1068 -30.82 38.16 9.13
C ARG A 1068 -30.21 36.84 9.61
N LEU A 1069 -29.37 36.20 8.80
CA LEU A 1069 -28.65 34.99 9.17
C LEU A 1069 -27.80 35.19 10.42
N PHE A 1070 -27.04 36.27 10.50
CA PHE A 1070 -26.24 36.59 11.70
C PHE A 1070 -27.09 36.87 12.94
N GLU A 1071 -28.28 37.47 12.79
CA GLU A 1071 -29.22 37.65 13.90
C GLU A 1071 -29.73 36.31 14.43
N VAL A 1072 -30.05 35.37 13.53
CA VAL A 1072 -30.49 34.02 13.91
C VAL A 1072 -29.35 33.25 14.58
N ILE A 1073 -28.15 33.28 14.00
CA ILE A 1073 -26.95 32.63 14.56
C ILE A 1073 -26.57 33.20 15.93
N GLY A 1074 -26.71 34.52 16.13
CA GLY A 1074 -26.45 35.16 17.42
C GLY A 1074 -27.35 34.65 18.55
N LEU A 1075 -28.54 34.13 18.21
CA LEU A 1075 -29.45 33.49 19.17
C LEU A 1075 -29.17 31.99 19.34
N ASP A 1076 -28.46 31.34 18.40
CA ASP A 1076 -28.10 29.93 18.50
C ASP A 1076 -26.81 29.74 19.30
N ARG A 1077 -26.95 29.27 20.55
CA ARG A 1077 -25.81 28.97 21.44
C ARG A 1077 -24.84 27.94 20.87
N ARG A 1078 -25.27 27.12 19.90
CA ARG A 1078 -24.43 26.11 19.23
C ARG A 1078 -23.46 26.72 18.24
N LEU A 1079 -23.80 27.89 17.67
CA LEU A 1079 -23.02 28.55 16.62
C LEU A 1079 -22.44 29.89 17.04
N ASN A 1080 -23.12 30.63 17.93
CA ASN A 1080 -22.74 31.99 18.34
C ASN A 1080 -21.26 32.08 18.77
N MET A 1081 -20.70 31.03 19.37
CA MET A 1081 -19.27 30.97 19.74
C MET A 1081 -18.31 31.22 18.56
N PHE A 1082 -18.72 30.95 17.32
CA PHE A 1082 -17.92 31.20 16.11
C PHE A 1082 -18.19 32.57 15.47
N PHE A 1083 -19.21 33.30 15.94
CA PHE A 1083 -19.73 34.54 15.34
C PHE A 1083 -19.73 35.73 16.32
N ASP A 1084 -18.87 35.72 17.33
CA ASP A 1084 -18.76 36.76 18.37
C ASP A 1084 -17.44 37.58 18.27
N GLY A 1085 -17.45 38.81 18.78
CA GLY A 1085 -16.29 39.72 18.88
C GLY A 1085 -16.21 40.87 17.87
N ASP A 1086 -15.13 41.67 17.94
CA ASP A 1086 -14.97 42.93 17.19
C ASP A 1086 -14.92 42.77 15.65
N LYS A 1087 -14.75 41.53 15.16
CA LYS A 1087 -14.60 41.20 13.73
C LYS A 1087 -15.91 40.86 13.02
N VAL A 1088 -17.04 40.80 13.73
CA VAL A 1088 -18.36 40.41 13.17
C VAL A 1088 -18.76 41.26 11.97
N LYS A 1089 -18.48 42.57 12.01
CA LYS A 1089 -18.76 43.48 10.89
C LYS A 1089 -17.98 43.11 9.62
N ALA A 1090 -16.71 42.75 9.76
CA ALA A 1090 -15.89 42.29 8.64
C ALA A 1090 -16.34 40.91 8.13
N MET A 1091 -16.77 40.03 9.04
CA MET A 1091 -17.26 38.69 8.67
C MET A 1091 -18.59 38.74 7.92
N LYS A 1092 -19.50 39.66 8.30
CA LYS A 1092 -20.73 39.94 7.54
C LYS A 1092 -20.41 40.37 6.11
N SER A 1093 -19.53 41.37 5.94
CA SER A 1093 -19.12 41.85 4.61
C SER A 1093 -18.52 40.73 3.77
N ALA A 1094 -17.61 39.93 4.33
CA ALA A 1094 -16.99 38.82 3.62
C ALA A 1094 -18.00 37.72 3.25
N LEU A 1095 -18.99 37.45 4.12
CA LEU A 1095 -20.03 36.46 3.81
C LEU A 1095 -20.99 36.98 2.72
N VAL A 1096 -21.31 38.28 2.70
CA VAL A 1096 -22.09 38.89 1.60
C VAL A 1096 -21.35 38.75 0.28
N ASP A 1097 -20.06 39.07 0.23
CA ASP A 1097 -19.25 38.94 -0.98
C ASP A 1097 -19.17 37.47 -1.45
N TYR A 1098 -18.98 36.53 -0.51
CA TYR A 1098 -18.90 35.11 -0.82
C TYR A 1098 -20.23 34.55 -1.32
N MET A 1099 -21.33 34.89 -0.64
CA MET A 1099 -22.67 34.46 -1.03
C MET A 1099 -23.09 35.08 -2.36
N THR A 1100 -22.72 36.33 -2.61
CA THR A 1100 -22.92 36.98 -3.92
C THR A 1100 -22.24 36.20 -5.03
N MET A 1101 -20.98 35.81 -4.85
CA MET A 1101 -20.25 34.98 -5.82
C MET A 1101 -20.90 33.59 -6.00
N VAL A 1102 -21.23 32.92 -4.89
CA VAL A 1102 -21.79 31.55 -4.89
C VAL A 1102 -23.19 31.50 -5.51
N PHE A 1103 -23.99 32.55 -5.34
CA PHE A 1103 -25.32 32.69 -5.96
C PHE A 1103 -25.29 33.31 -7.37
N GLY A 1104 -24.09 33.60 -7.89
CA GLY A 1104 -23.85 34.02 -9.27
C GLY A 1104 -24.02 35.50 -9.57
N GLY A 1105 -23.89 36.36 -8.57
CA GLY A 1105 -23.82 37.81 -8.75
C GLY A 1105 -22.53 38.29 -9.42
N PRO A 1106 -22.47 39.58 -9.82
CA PRO A 1106 -21.37 40.15 -10.59
C PRO A 1106 -20.09 40.39 -9.78
N ALA A 1107 -20.17 40.37 -8.44
CA ALA A 1107 -19.04 40.59 -7.55
C ALA A 1107 -18.32 39.26 -7.27
N GLY A 1108 -17.01 39.24 -7.53
CA GLY A 1108 -16.14 38.13 -7.15
C GLY A 1108 -15.68 38.25 -5.70
N TYR A 1109 -15.61 37.13 -4.99
CA TYR A 1109 -15.06 37.09 -3.64
C TYR A 1109 -13.53 37.23 -3.69
N VAL A 1110 -13.00 38.31 -3.09
CA VAL A 1110 -11.54 38.60 -3.04
C VAL A 1110 -10.93 38.21 -1.68
N GLY A 1111 -11.71 37.58 -0.79
CA GLY A 1111 -11.25 37.15 0.53
C GLY A 1111 -10.49 35.82 0.52
N ARG A 1112 -10.12 35.34 1.72
CA ARG A 1112 -9.39 34.07 1.90
C ARG A 1112 -10.30 32.87 1.58
N PRO A 1113 -9.78 31.78 0.99
CA PRO A 1113 -10.59 30.60 0.68
C PRO A 1113 -11.23 30.00 1.95
N LEU A 1114 -12.42 29.40 1.81
CA LEU A 1114 -13.19 28.90 2.97
C LEU A 1114 -12.41 27.82 3.73
N GLU A 1115 -11.66 27.01 3.02
CA GLU A 1115 -10.80 25.96 3.57
C GLU A 1115 -9.82 26.54 4.60
N GLU A 1116 -9.17 27.65 4.28
CA GLU A 1116 -8.23 28.33 5.18
C GLU A 1116 -8.92 29.04 6.34
N ILE A 1117 -10.08 29.65 6.09
CA ILE A 1117 -10.84 30.36 7.14
C ILE A 1117 -11.31 29.37 8.21
N HIS A 1118 -11.78 28.19 7.79
CA HIS A 1118 -12.37 27.20 8.67
C HIS A 1118 -11.37 26.16 9.21
N ALA A 1119 -10.14 26.09 8.67
CA ALA A 1119 -9.09 25.17 9.16
C ALA A 1119 -8.74 25.36 10.65
N VAL A 1120 -8.84 26.59 11.16
CA VAL A 1120 -8.54 26.91 12.57
C VAL A 1120 -9.76 26.82 13.48
N LEU A 1121 -10.93 26.50 12.92
CA LEU A 1121 -12.20 26.40 13.64
C LEU A 1121 -12.52 24.93 13.82
N SER A 1122 -12.83 24.50 15.05
CA SER A 1122 -13.26 23.12 15.36
C SER A 1122 -14.72 22.86 14.93
N ILE A 1123 -15.05 23.24 13.69
CA ILE A 1123 -16.37 23.05 13.07
C ILE A 1123 -16.43 21.61 12.55
N ASN A 1124 -17.56 20.96 12.77
CA ASN A 1124 -17.82 19.58 12.37
C ASN A 1124 -19.18 19.51 11.65
N ASP A 1125 -19.58 18.32 11.21
CA ASP A 1125 -20.88 18.11 10.54
C ASP A 1125 -22.05 18.71 11.33
N PHE A 1126 -22.10 18.49 12.65
CA PHE A 1126 -23.13 19.05 13.53
C PHE A 1126 -23.18 20.59 13.48
N HIS A 1127 -22.03 21.27 13.52
CA HIS A 1127 -21.98 22.72 13.45
C HIS A 1127 -22.44 23.22 12.07
N PHE A 1128 -22.03 22.57 10.99
CA PHE A 1128 -22.42 22.98 9.64
C PHE A 1128 -23.92 22.74 9.37
N ASP A 1129 -24.49 21.65 9.88
CA ASP A 1129 -25.94 21.38 9.80
C ASP A 1129 -26.76 22.40 10.59
N CYS A 1130 -26.28 22.79 11.79
CA CYS A 1130 -26.88 23.89 12.53
C CYS A 1130 -26.88 25.18 11.71
N PHE A 1131 -25.77 25.48 11.02
CA PHE A 1131 -25.64 26.68 10.19
C PHE A 1131 -26.62 26.69 9.01
N LEU A 1132 -26.77 25.57 8.30
CA LEU A 1132 -27.75 25.45 7.23
C LEU A 1132 -29.19 25.64 7.73
N ASN A 1133 -29.50 25.18 8.93
CA ASN A 1133 -30.81 25.40 9.53
C ASN A 1133 -31.07 26.86 9.88
N ASP A 1134 -30.06 27.56 10.40
CA ASP A 1134 -30.18 28.98 10.69
C ASP A 1134 -30.32 29.81 9.41
N ALA A 1135 -29.64 29.40 8.33
CA ALA A 1135 -29.85 29.92 6.98
C ALA A 1135 -31.28 29.67 6.47
N GLN A 1136 -31.80 28.46 6.63
CA GLN A 1136 -33.17 28.12 6.27
C GLN A 1136 -34.18 29.02 7.00
N LYS A 1137 -33.98 29.21 8.30
CA LYS A 1137 -34.83 30.06 9.14
C LYS A 1137 -34.74 31.53 8.71
N ALA A 1138 -33.54 32.03 8.44
CA ALA A 1138 -33.35 33.40 7.97
C ALA A 1138 -34.07 33.67 6.63
N LEU A 1139 -34.01 32.75 5.68
CA LEU A 1139 -34.71 32.87 4.39
C LEU A 1139 -36.23 32.83 4.56
N ARG A 1140 -36.74 31.98 5.47
CA ARG A 1140 -38.18 31.92 5.79
C ARG A 1140 -38.68 33.20 6.47
N ASP A 1141 -37.88 33.77 7.37
CA ASP A 1141 -38.20 35.04 8.02
C ASP A 1141 -38.27 36.20 7.01
N LEU A 1142 -37.52 36.11 5.90
CA LEU A 1142 -37.57 37.03 4.77
C LEU A 1142 -38.72 36.75 3.79
N GLY A 1143 -39.56 35.75 4.06
CA GLY A 1143 -40.72 35.42 3.24
C GLY A 1143 -40.38 34.77 1.89
N MET A 1144 -39.19 34.19 1.74
CA MET A 1144 -38.79 33.50 0.52
C MET A 1144 -39.63 32.25 0.28
N GLU A 1145 -39.96 31.98 -0.99
CA GLU A 1145 -40.65 30.74 -1.37
C GLU A 1145 -39.78 29.51 -1.05
N GLN A 1146 -40.43 28.40 -0.70
CA GLN A 1146 -39.74 27.19 -0.25
C GLN A 1146 -38.76 26.63 -1.30
N ASP A 1147 -39.05 26.81 -2.59
CA ASP A 1147 -38.16 26.39 -3.68
C ASP A 1147 -36.85 27.20 -3.70
N VAL A 1148 -36.94 28.51 -3.48
CA VAL A 1148 -35.77 29.41 -3.40
C VAL A 1148 -34.95 29.08 -2.15
N VAL A 1149 -35.63 28.85 -1.02
CA VAL A 1149 -34.99 28.40 0.23
C VAL A 1149 -34.20 27.11 0.00
N ASP A 1150 -34.83 26.12 -0.63
CA ASP A 1150 -34.22 24.82 -0.87
C ASP A 1150 -33.04 24.92 -1.84
N TYR A 1151 -33.14 25.76 -2.87
CA TYR A 1151 -32.04 25.98 -3.80
C TYR A 1151 -30.83 26.68 -3.14
N VAL A 1152 -31.08 27.70 -2.30
CA VAL A 1152 -30.03 28.34 -1.51
C VAL A 1152 -29.35 27.34 -0.58
N LEU A 1153 -30.11 26.49 0.12
CA LEU A 1153 -29.55 25.49 1.04
C LEU A 1153 -28.70 24.44 0.34
N VAL A 1154 -29.15 23.92 -0.82
CA VAL A 1154 -28.35 22.97 -1.62
C VAL A 1154 -27.04 23.62 -2.08
N THR A 1155 -27.11 24.88 -2.51
CA THR A 1155 -25.95 25.62 -2.97
C THR A 1155 -24.97 25.89 -1.82
N MET A 1156 -25.46 26.27 -0.64
CA MET A 1156 -24.64 26.42 0.56
C MET A 1156 -24.05 25.08 1.02
N ASP A 1157 -24.82 24.00 0.97
CA ASP A 1157 -24.39 22.66 1.37
C ASP A 1157 -23.34 22.07 0.41
N SER A 1158 -23.32 22.51 -0.86
CA SER A 1158 -22.23 22.18 -1.80
C SER A 1158 -20.86 22.73 -1.35
N GLN A 1159 -20.84 23.72 -0.46
CA GLN A 1159 -19.61 24.27 0.12
C GLN A 1159 -19.14 23.49 1.35
N ARG A 1160 -19.91 22.48 1.83
CA ARG A 1160 -19.55 21.65 2.99
C ARG A 1160 -18.16 21.03 2.88
N PRO A 1161 -17.73 20.43 1.74
CA PRO A 1161 -16.40 19.84 1.65
C PRO A 1161 -15.28 20.87 1.84
N LYS A 1162 -15.53 22.13 1.47
CA LYS A 1162 -14.57 23.23 1.67
C LYS A 1162 -14.52 23.68 3.13
N VAL A 1163 -15.68 23.79 3.78
CA VAL A 1163 -15.79 24.24 5.17
C VAL A 1163 -15.31 23.18 6.16
N LEU A 1164 -15.63 21.91 5.91
CA LEU A 1164 -15.31 20.78 6.79
C LEU A 1164 -14.07 19.99 6.36
N LYS A 1165 -13.29 20.52 5.39
CA LYS A 1165 -12.10 19.85 4.84
C LYS A 1165 -11.18 19.33 5.94
N HIS A 1166 -10.81 20.20 6.88
CA HIS A 1166 -9.91 19.86 7.97
C HIS A 1166 -10.51 18.80 8.92
N PHE A 1167 -11.79 18.92 9.25
CA PHE A 1167 -12.51 17.95 10.09
C PHE A 1167 -12.51 16.54 9.48
N TYR A 1168 -12.68 16.43 8.15
CA TYR A 1168 -12.63 15.13 7.47
C TYR A 1168 -11.21 14.58 7.35
N GLU A 1169 -10.22 15.43 7.05
CA GLU A 1169 -8.80 15.05 6.98
C GLU A 1169 -8.27 14.50 8.32
N GLU A 1170 -8.62 15.11 9.45
CA GLU A 1170 -8.23 14.65 10.79
C GLU A 1170 -8.75 13.23 11.12
N ARG A 1171 -9.89 12.83 10.54
CA ARG A 1171 -10.54 11.55 10.81
C ARG A 1171 -10.31 10.49 9.74
N GLY A 1172 -9.52 10.79 8.71
CA GLY A 1172 -9.29 9.87 7.59
C GLY A 1172 -10.56 9.57 6.79
N ILE A 1173 -11.55 10.46 6.83
CA ILE A 1173 -12.80 10.31 6.08
C ILE A 1173 -12.57 10.92 4.70
N VAL A 1174 -12.58 10.09 3.66
CA VAL A 1174 -12.54 10.56 2.27
C VAL A 1174 -13.96 10.94 1.86
N TYR A 1175 -14.25 12.23 1.82
CA TYR A 1175 -15.50 12.73 1.24
C TYR A 1175 -15.40 12.61 -0.29
N ALA A 1176 -16.22 11.75 -0.88
CA ALA A 1176 -16.31 11.57 -2.34
C ALA A 1176 -17.23 12.63 -2.97
#